data_AF-A0A094BPW7-F1
#
_entry.id   AF-A0A094BPW7-F1
#
_cell.length_a   1.000
_cell.length_b   1.000
_cell.length_c   1.000
_cell.angle_alpha   90.00
_cell.angle_beta   90.00
_cell.angle_gamma   90.00
#
_symmetry.space_group_name_H-M   'P 1'
#
loop_
_entity.id
_entity.type
_entity.pdbx_description
1 polymer ?
#
loop_
_entity_poly.entity_id
_entity_poly.type
_entity_poly.pdbx_seq_one_letter_code
_entity_poly.pdbx_strand_id
1 'polypeptide(L)'
;MLSPTLSHAAVLFPLILSASATPLAASKSAPNCRFANDYTQASILKNPEPFSQDLLYWEGKFHADNVGYNGNNGMTFDGTLLDQVTGLPTKKNAFSAASKESLQFMLYAHAISGSADAARFLSPDKPGAAPKIAADILEVKLKTYLKFNETYPGFGGLLPWYANAEGSDSIEPTWDWVNRIPALDNGELLWAVYGAIQAMEKSNDKSFQQLALKWQKWLDFTKITLPIMFYNGGGRVCASTAIANQSLPVSHPNQTYICEDPTYILDDPYEGELVTWWLHFFGGFSSAEKLKLWEVKRAKMKSVDWKEGSKGPVTVLQGYWFSAHEPWKVLEMPYFDVDIVRDVYRNSEVVRTCHSAANKIPGMYASVNNATDPVTGEIQGYISATGVQSVASQNVTESYMITPYSSYPVMLFSKKVGLAWWHNMVASKKGQNPYGSTEGSRIDGTLVSSFVSWDSKVTTVVAMLGGVQDLVRDRMKSEGIYNEFKDVLKREYNMVFKNVKGKNVDFCLPTAQIPVKGLVDYTELNTYTPSSPLPNQHPFTPTSSSIRHRPLKYSPIPTHATGGRGRLIKSAQESASTRTYAESTSAITTRYSIASSGCACATGCRRTPATVAAVDGSASAGRASGMELADVETVLHGSKPSKGDTALQRAAGDYYYIAL
;
A
#
# COMPACT_ATOMS: atom_id res chain seq x y z
N MET A 1 3.30 31.38 -72.28
CA MET A 1 2.45 30.87 -73.38
C MET A 1 2.73 29.39 -73.55
N LEU A 2 1.66 28.58 -73.46
CA LEU A 2 1.45 27.22 -73.98
C LEU A 2 2.37 26.04 -73.53
N SER A 3 1.72 25.04 -72.91
CA SER A 3 2.11 23.62 -72.80
C SER A 3 2.10 22.91 -74.18
N PRO A 4 2.56 21.63 -74.36
CA PRO A 4 1.82 20.45 -73.85
C PRO A 4 2.61 19.11 -73.59
N THR A 5 2.00 18.28 -72.71
CA THR A 5 1.81 16.80 -72.69
C THR A 5 2.83 15.79 -73.26
N LEU A 6 3.12 14.70 -72.51
CA LEU A 6 2.64 13.32 -72.79
C LEU A 6 3.16 12.23 -71.83
N SER A 7 2.20 11.44 -71.35
CA SER A 7 2.16 10.02 -70.91
C SER A 7 3.43 9.24 -70.58
N HIS A 8 3.46 8.64 -69.38
CA HIS A 8 4.09 7.34 -69.14
C HIS A 8 3.16 6.43 -68.31
N ALA A 9 3.06 5.18 -68.75
CA ALA A 9 2.12 4.16 -68.32
C ALA A 9 2.39 3.62 -66.91
N ALA A 10 1.31 3.27 -66.20
CA ALA A 10 1.34 2.57 -64.93
C ALA A 10 1.70 1.09 -65.14
N VAL A 11 2.79 0.65 -64.52
CA VAL A 11 3.13 -0.77 -64.36
C VAL A 11 2.59 -1.23 -62.99
N LEU A 12 1.51 -2.01 -63.01
CA LEU A 12 0.99 -2.73 -61.86
C LEU A 12 1.88 -3.95 -61.59
N PHE A 13 2.70 -3.88 -60.53
CA PHE A 13 3.32 -5.06 -59.94
C PHE A 13 2.33 -5.71 -58.95
N PRO A 14 2.01 -7.01 -59.06
CA PRO A 14 1.27 -7.71 -58.04
C PRO A 14 2.16 -7.91 -56.81
N LEU A 15 1.80 -7.26 -55.70
CA LEU A 15 2.38 -7.52 -54.38
C LEU A 15 1.92 -8.92 -53.93
N ILE A 16 2.76 -9.93 -54.10
CA ILE A 16 2.56 -11.25 -53.49
C ILE A 16 2.85 -11.07 -51.99
N LEU A 17 1.80 -10.92 -51.18
CA LEU A 17 1.90 -11.09 -49.73
C LEU A 17 2.22 -12.56 -49.44
N SER A 18 3.50 -12.87 -49.31
CA SER A 18 3.95 -14.09 -48.65
C SER A 18 3.61 -13.94 -47.17
N ALA A 19 2.46 -14.50 -46.75
CA ALA A 19 2.14 -14.71 -45.36
C ALA A 19 3.15 -15.72 -44.78
N SER A 20 4.24 -15.20 -44.24
CA SER A 20 5.13 -15.98 -43.38
C SER A 20 4.33 -16.35 -42.13
N ALA A 21 3.76 -17.55 -42.12
CA ALA A 21 3.22 -18.15 -40.92
C ALA A 21 4.36 -18.25 -39.91
N THR A 22 4.43 -17.29 -38.97
CA THR A 22 5.28 -17.40 -37.80
C THR A 22 4.89 -18.69 -37.07
N PRO A 23 5.82 -19.60 -36.82
CA PRO A 23 5.53 -20.83 -36.10
C PRO A 23 4.93 -20.46 -34.74
N LEU A 24 3.81 -21.09 -34.39
CA LEU A 24 3.25 -21.03 -33.04
C LEU A 24 4.39 -21.30 -32.06
N ALA A 25 4.70 -20.30 -31.22
CA ALA A 25 5.71 -20.43 -30.19
C ALA A 25 5.37 -21.67 -29.34
N ALA A 26 6.27 -22.66 -29.36
CA ALA A 26 6.16 -23.80 -28.47
C ALA A 26 6.00 -23.29 -27.03
N SER A 27 5.04 -23.84 -26.30
CA SER A 27 4.83 -23.57 -24.88
C SER A 27 6.17 -23.70 -24.16
N LYS A 28 6.74 -22.58 -23.71
CA LYS A 28 7.95 -22.61 -22.89
C LYS A 28 7.59 -23.34 -21.60
N SER A 29 8.34 -24.39 -21.28
CA SER A 29 8.24 -25.07 -19.98
C SER A 29 8.31 -24.05 -18.85
N ALA A 30 7.51 -24.26 -17.81
CA ALA A 30 7.56 -23.43 -16.60
C ALA A 30 9.00 -23.36 -16.06
N PRO A 31 9.47 -22.18 -15.61
CA PRO A 31 10.78 -22.05 -14.98
C PRO A 31 10.84 -22.82 -13.66
N ASN A 32 12.03 -23.19 -13.22
CA ASN A 32 12.26 -23.82 -11.91
C ASN A 32 11.76 -22.88 -10.79
N CYS A 33 11.14 -23.39 -9.72
CA CYS A 33 10.74 -22.57 -8.57
C CYS A 33 11.95 -21.90 -7.92
N ARG A 34 13.06 -22.64 -7.85
CA ARG A 34 14.34 -22.15 -7.35
C ARG A 34 15.20 -21.48 -8.42
N PHE A 35 14.56 -20.77 -9.37
CA PHE A 35 15.26 -20.21 -10.53
C PHE A 35 16.37 -19.23 -10.17
N ALA A 36 16.38 -18.59 -8.99
CA ALA A 36 17.40 -17.60 -8.69
C ALA A 36 18.83 -18.18 -8.78
N ASN A 37 18.98 -19.46 -8.42
CA ASN A 37 20.27 -20.16 -8.50
C ASN A 37 20.71 -20.50 -9.94
N ASP A 38 19.81 -20.39 -10.91
CA ASP A 38 20.11 -20.59 -12.34
C ASP A 38 20.76 -19.34 -12.95
N TYR A 39 20.78 -18.23 -12.21
CA TYR A 39 21.34 -16.95 -12.64
C TYR A 39 22.55 -16.55 -11.79
N THR A 40 23.37 -15.68 -12.38
CA THR A 40 24.45 -15.01 -11.66
C THR A 40 24.17 -13.51 -11.67
N GLN A 41 24.73 -12.77 -10.72
CA GLN A 41 24.66 -11.31 -10.75
C GLN A 41 25.13 -10.75 -12.11
N ALA A 42 26.20 -11.31 -12.69
CA ALA A 42 26.71 -10.89 -13.98
C ALA A 42 25.75 -11.17 -15.14
N SER A 43 25.03 -12.31 -15.14
CA SER A 43 24.06 -12.63 -16.19
C SER A 43 22.85 -11.69 -16.15
N ILE A 44 22.35 -11.36 -14.94
CA ILE A 44 21.26 -10.38 -14.75
C ILE A 44 21.67 -8.99 -15.23
N LEU A 45 22.90 -8.55 -14.89
CA LEU A 45 23.39 -7.23 -15.32
C LEU A 45 23.59 -7.14 -16.85
N LYS A 46 23.94 -8.26 -17.49
CA LYS A 46 24.08 -8.36 -18.94
C LYS A 46 22.73 -8.39 -19.66
N ASN A 47 21.79 -9.17 -19.15
CA ASN A 47 20.44 -9.28 -19.70
C ASN A 47 19.43 -9.59 -18.56
N PRO A 48 18.70 -8.59 -18.05
CA PRO A 48 17.77 -8.79 -16.94
C PRO A 48 16.48 -9.51 -17.36
N GLU A 49 16.18 -9.59 -18.66
CA GLU A 49 14.85 -10.02 -19.12
C GLU A 49 14.50 -11.47 -18.76
N PRO A 50 15.35 -12.49 -19.00
CA PRO A 50 15.01 -13.86 -18.65
C PRO A 50 14.73 -14.02 -17.14
N PHE A 51 15.57 -13.42 -16.28
CA PHE A 51 15.36 -13.42 -14.83
C PHE A 51 14.04 -12.75 -14.44
N SER A 52 13.71 -11.62 -15.08
CA SER A 52 12.46 -10.92 -14.82
C SER A 52 11.22 -11.72 -15.23
N GLN A 53 11.29 -12.49 -16.31
CA GLN A 53 10.18 -13.34 -16.78
C GLN A 53 9.95 -14.56 -15.87
N ASP A 54 11.02 -15.06 -15.24
CA ASP A 54 10.92 -16.14 -14.24
C ASP A 54 10.37 -15.62 -12.92
N LEU A 55 10.82 -14.42 -12.49
CA LEU A 55 10.24 -13.70 -11.35
C LEU A 55 8.73 -13.50 -11.54
N LEU A 56 8.31 -12.87 -12.65
CA LEU A 56 6.90 -12.59 -12.90
C LEU A 56 6.05 -13.86 -12.94
N TYR A 57 6.57 -14.96 -13.49
CA TYR A 57 5.88 -16.24 -13.51
C TYR A 57 5.57 -16.76 -12.10
N TRP A 58 6.56 -16.75 -11.21
CA TRP A 58 6.43 -17.31 -9.87
C TRP A 58 5.72 -16.38 -8.91
N GLU A 59 5.96 -15.07 -8.99
CA GLU A 59 5.14 -14.08 -8.28
C GLU A 59 3.66 -14.18 -8.68
N GLY A 60 3.38 -14.50 -9.95
CA GLY A 60 2.02 -14.75 -10.44
C GLY A 60 1.28 -15.87 -9.73
N LYS A 61 1.99 -16.83 -9.13
CA LYS A 61 1.36 -17.92 -8.36
C LYS A 61 0.76 -17.44 -7.04
N PHE A 62 1.23 -16.31 -6.48
CA PHE A 62 0.59 -15.67 -5.32
C PHE A 62 -0.83 -15.18 -5.64
N HIS A 63 -1.11 -14.87 -6.92
CA HIS A 63 -2.46 -14.53 -7.39
C HIS A 63 -3.34 -15.78 -7.51
N ALA A 64 -3.69 -16.32 -6.36
CA ALA A 64 -4.57 -17.47 -6.23
C ALA A 64 -5.61 -17.22 -5.14
N ASP A 65 -6.78 -17.84 -5.34
CA ASP A 65 -7.83 -17.89 -4.34
C ASP A 65 -7.29 -18.52 -3.04
N ASN A 66 -7.67 -17.97 -1.90
CA ASN A 66 -7.20 -18.36 -0.57
C ASN A 66 -5.68 -18.23 -0.32
N VAL A 67 -4.97 -17.53 -1.22
CA VAL A 67 -3.56 -17.17 -1.05
C VAL A 67 -3.40 -15.66 -0.99
N GLY A 68 -3.55 -14.97 -2.12
CA GLY A 68 -3.44 -13.51 -2.21
C GLY A 68 -4.78 -12.78 -2.16
N TYR A 69 -5.88 -13.46 -2.52
CA TYR A 69 -7.21 -12.85 -2.52
C TYR A 69 -8.31 -13.89 -2.33
N ASN A 70 -9.52 -13.43 -2.04
CA ASN A 70 -10.72 -14.24 -1.95
C ASN A 70 -11.47 -14.20 -3.30
N GLY A 71 -11.59 -15.35 -3.95
CA GLY A 71 -12.22 -15.51 -5.26
C GLY A 71 -13.73 -15.23 -5.28
N ASN A 72 -14.41 -15.31 -4.13
CA ASN A 72 -15.86 -15.09 -4.04
C ASN A 72 -16.24 -13.62 -4.03
N ASN A 73 -15.42 -12.76 -3.42
CA ASN A 73 -15.68 -11.33 -3.28
C ASN A 73 -14.64 -10.45 -4.00
N GLY A 74 -13.60 -11.06 -4.57
CA GLY A 74 -12.53 -10.36 -5.29
C GLY A 74 -11.62 -9.52 -4.40
N MET A 75 -11.75 -9.55 -3.08
CA MET A 75 -10.99 -8.73 -2.13
C MET A 75 -9.65 -9.37 -1.78
N THR A 76 -8.60 -8.57 -1.61
CA THR A 76 -7.30 -9.05 -1.15
C THR A 76 -7.37 -9.60 0.27
N PHE A 77 -6.50 -10.56 0.56
CA PHE A 77 -5.95 -10.76 1.90
C PHE A 77 -4.66 -9.94 1.99
N ASP A 78 -4.22 -9.59 3.19
CA ASP A 78 -2.88 -9.06 3.42
C ASP A 78 -1.82 -10.03 2.89
N GLY A 79 -1.98 -11.31 3.23
CA GLY A 79 -1.08 -12.38 2.83
C GLY A 79 -1.44 -13.73 3.45
N THR A 80 -0.51 -14.68 3.33
CA THR A 80 -0.67 -16.00 3.95
C THR A 80 0.62 -16.58 4.52
N LEU A 81 0.52 -17.19 5.69
CA LEU A 81 1.61 -17.97 6.30
C LEU A 81 1.88 -19.21 5.47
N LEU A 82 3.15 -19.54 5.39
CA LEU A 82 3.65 -20.75 4.74
C LEU A 82 4.15 -21.73 5.79
N ASP A 83 3.88 -23.01 5.58
CA ASP A 83 4.47 -24.08 6.35
C ASP A 83 6.01 -24.02 6.24
N GLN A 84 6.68 -24.06 7.38
CA GLN A 84 8.11 -23.82 7.46
C GLN A 84 8.94 -24.94 6.80
N VAL A 85 8.36 -26.09 6.47
CA VAL A 85 9.06 -27.19 5.79
C VAL A 85 8.71 -27.20 4.30
N THR A 86 7.42 -27.22 3.98
CA THR A 86 6.91 -27.41 2.62
C THR A 86 6.83 -26.13 1.80
N GLY A 87 6.64 -24.97 2.44
CA GLY A 87 6.41 -23.70 1.76
C GLY A 87 4.99 -23.55 1.18
N LEU A 88 4.06 -24.45 1.56
CA LEU A 88 2.65 -24.38 1.19
C LEU A 88 1.85 -23.52 2.18
N PRO A 89 0.70 -22.94 1.77
CA PRO A 89 -0.10 -22.08 2.62
C PRO A 89 -0.67 -22.84 3.81
N THR A 90 -0.63 -22.25 4.99
CA THR A 90 -1.20 -22.81 6.23
C THR A 90 -2.34 -21.96 6.76
N LYS A 91 -2.04 -20.70 7.07
CA LYS A 91 -2.96 -19.76 7.71
C LYS A 91 -2.87 -18.41 7.02
N LYS A 92 -3.94 -18.08 6.30
CA LYS A 92 -4.09 -16.74 5.72
C LYS A 92 -4.33 -15.68 6.78
N ASN A 93 -3.84 -14.48 6.53
CA ASN A 93 -4.27 -13.30 7.24
C ASN A 93 -5.64 -12.89 6.68
N ALA A 94 -6.70 -13.26 7.41
CA ALA A 94 -8.09 -13.00 7.02
C ALA A 94 -8.49 -11.51 7.20
N PHE A 95 -7.55 -10.60 6.97
CA PHE A 95 -7.74 -9.15 6.94
C PHE A 95 -6.93 -8.55 5.79
N SER A 96 -7.25 -7.34 5.37
CA SER A 96 -6.45 -6.53 4.44
C SER A 96 -6.82 -5.06 4.61
N ALA A 97 -6.29 -4.19 3.75
CA ALA A 97 -6.53 -2.76 3.75
C ALA A 97 -6.50 -2.18 2.33
N ALA A 98 -6.91 -0.92 2.20
CA ALA A 98 -6.90 -0.19 0.93
C ALA A 98 -5.49 -0.13 0.28
N SER A 99 -4.42 -0.18 1.07
CA SER A 99 -3.03 -0.24 0.60
C SER A 99 -2.76 -1.48 -0.26
N LYS A 100 -3.14 -2.68 0.20
CA LYS A 100 -3.00 -3.93 -0.57
C LYS A 100 -3.92 -3.96 -1.79
N GLU A 101 -5.12 -3.40 -1.64
CA GLU A 101 -6.05 -3.25 -2.77
C GLU A 101 -5.41 -2.39 -3.88
N SER A 102 -4.69 -1.32 -3.54
CA SER A 102 -4.03 -0.44 -4.51
C SER A 102 -3.03 -1.22 -5.40
N LEU A 103 -2.21 -2.11 -4.82
CA LEU A 103 -1.29 -2.98 -5.57
C LEU A 103 -2.01 -3.87 -6.57
N GLN A 104 -3.13 -4.46 -6.13
CA GLN A 104 -3.93 -5.32 -6.98
C GLN A 104 -4.57 -4.53 -8.12
N PHE A 105 -5.09 -3.33 -7.86
CA PHE A 105 -5.59 -2.42 -8.90
C PHE A 105 -4.51 -2.01 -9.89
N MET A 106 -3.32 -1.67 -9.41
CA MET A 106 -2.19 -1.29 -10.27
C MET A 106 -1.79 -2.43 -11.21
N LEU A 107 -1.69 -3.66 -10.70
CA LEU A 107 -1.46 -4.85 -11.51
C LEU A 107 -2.55 -5.04 -12.56
N TYR A 108 -3.82 -4.93 -12.17
CA TYR A 108 -4.95 -5.12 -13.08
C TYR A 108 -5.03 -4.03 -14.15
N ALA A 109 -4.66 -2.79 -13.84
CA ALA A 109 -4.58 -1.72 -14.82
C ALA A 109 -3.62 -2.07 -15.96
N HIS A 110 -2.45 -2.63 -15.64
CA HIS A 110 -1.49 -3.12 -16.63
C HIS A 110 -2.02 -4.31 -17.44
N ALA A 111 -2.65 -5.28 -16.78
CA ALA A 111 -3.22 -6.44 -17.45
C ALA A 111 -4.31 -6.03 -18.45
N ILE A 112 -5.22 -5.13 -18.05
CA ILE A 112 -6.28 -4.59 -18.90
C ILE A 112 -5.71 -3.79 -20.07
N SER A 113 -4.60 -3.09 -19.86
CA SER A 113 -3.86 -2.36 -20.90
C SER A 113 -3.11 -3.29 -21.89
N GLY A 114 -3.15 -4.62 -21.68
CA GLY A 114 -2.51 -5.60 -22.56
C GLY A 114 -1.01 -5.77 -22.33
N SER A 115 -0.50 -5.42 -21.14
CA SER A 115 0.92 -5.64 -20.80
C SER A 115 1.28 -7.12 -20.82
N ALA A 116 2.31 -7.48 -21.61
CA ALA A 116 2.82 -8.84 -21.70
C ALA A 116 3.40 -9.33 -20.35
N ASP A 117 4.03 -8.44 -19.59
CA ASP A 117 4.61 -8.75 -18.28
C ASP A 117 3.51 -8.96 -17.22
N ALA A 118 2.45 -8.15 -17.25
CA ALA A 118 1.29 -8.39 -16.38
C ALA A 118 0.57 -9.69 -16.76
N ALA A 119 0.53 -10.03 -18.05
CA ALA A 119 -0.02 -11.30 -18.52
C ALA A 119 0.87 -12.50 -18.12
N ARG A 120 2.20 -12.34 -18.08
CA ARG A 120 3.14 -13.34 -17.56
C ARG A 120 2.86 -13.64 -16.08
N PHE A 121 2.48 -12.63 -15.31
CA PHE A 121 2.05 -12.78 -13.92
C PHE A 121 0.66 -13.45 -13.82
N LEU A 122 -0.37 -12.87 -14.44
CA LEU A 122 -1.76 -13.29 -14.20
C LEU A 122 -2.19 -14.56 -14.94
N SER A 123 -1.67 -14.78 -16.16
CA SER A 123 -2.13 -15.86 -17.03
C SER A 123 -1.01 -16.34 -17.95
N PRO A 124 0.12 -16.83 -17.40
CA PRO A 124 1.32 -17.17 -18.16
C PRO A 124 1.07 -18.19 -19.27
N ASP A 125 0.12 -19.11 -19.06
CA ASP A 125 -0.20 -20.18 -20.02
C ASP A 125 -1.20 -19.73 -21.08
N LYS A 126 -1.94 -18.64 -20.82
CA LYS A 126 -2.89 -18.04 -21.77
C LYS A 126 -2.86 -16.51 -21.65
N PRO A 127 -1.80 -15.83 -22.15
CA PRO A 127 -1.61 -14.40 -21.92
C PRO A 127 -2.79 -13.53 -22.37
N GLY A 128 -3.44 -13.89 -23.47
CA GLY A 128 -4.62 -13.17 -23.98
C GLY A 128 -5.84 -13.20 -23.06
N ALA A 129 -5.87 -14.03 -22.01
CA ALA A 129 -6.94 -14.05 -21.02
C ALA A 129 -6.72 -13.05 -19.86
N ALA A 130 -5.49 -12.54 -19.66
CA ALA A 130 -5.16 -11.67 -18.54
C ALA A 130 -6.03 -10.40 -18.43
N PRO A 131 -6.35 -9.66 -19.52
CA PRO A 131 -7.24 -8.49 -19.43
C PRO A 131 -8.61 -8.85 -18.88
N LYS A 132 -9.18 -9.98 -19.33
CA LYS A 132 -10.50 -10.44 -18.90
C LYS A 132 -10.50 -10.93 -17.46
N ILE A 133 -9.46 -11.66 -17.03
CA ILE A 133 -9.31 -12.10 -15.63
C ILE A 133 -9.32 -10.89 -14.69
N ALA A 134 -8.51 -9.86 -15.01
CA ALA A 134 -8.46 -8.62 -14.25
C ALA A 134 -9.82 -7.91 -14.20
N ALA A 135 -10.47 -7.73 -15.35
CA ALA A 135 -11.78 -7.07 -15.42
C ALA A 135 -12.88 -7.84 -14.67
N ASP A 136 -12.92 -9.17 -14.77
CA ASP A 136 -13.91 -10.00 -14.08
C ASP A 136 -13.75 -9.88 -12.55
N ILE A 137 -12.51 -9.90 -12.04
CA ILE A 137 -12.25 -9.70 -10.61
C ILE A 137 -12.63 -8.29 -10.17
N LEU A 138 -12.32 -7.26 -10.98
CA LEU A 138 -12.73 -5.88 -10.68
C LEU A 138 -14.26 -5.70 -10.67
N GLU A 139 -15.00 -6.45 -11.49
CA GLU A 139 -16.47 -6.41 -11.44
C GLU A 139 -17.02 -7.07 -10.15
N VAL A 140 -16.44 -8.19 -9.71
CA VAL A 140 -16.81 -8.81 -8.44
C VAL A 140 -16.47 -7.89 -7.27
N LYS A 141 -15.24 -7.37 -7.25
CA LYS A 141 -14.74 -6.46 -6.22
C LYS A 141 -15.64 -5.22 -6.05
N LEU A 142 -16.09 -4.62 -7.16
CA LEU A 142 -16.98 -3.46 -7.09
C LEU A 142 -18.30 -3.79 -6.37
N LYS A 143 -18.87 -4.99 -6.59
CA LYS A 143 -20.09 -5.41 -5.88
C LYS A 143 -19.85 -5.48 -4.38
N THR A 144 -18.70 -6.00 -3.96
CA THR A 144 -18.32 -6.06 -2.54
C THR A 144 -18.10 -4.67 -1.94
N TYR A 145 -17.45 -3.75 -2.66
CA TYR A 145 -17.30 -2.35 -2.24
C TYR A 145 -18.65 -1.66 -2.05
N LEU A 146 -19.58 -1.87 -2.99
CA LEU A 146 -20.93 -1.28 -2.90
C LEU A 146 -21.73 -1.88 -1.75
N LYS A 147 -21.65 -3.19 -1.52
CA LYS A 147 -22.28 -3.88 -0.38
C LYS A 147 -21.71 -3.41 0.96
N PHE A 148 -20.40 -3.22 1.03
CA PHE A 148 -19.73 -2.65 2.20
C PHE A 148 -20.23 -1.23 2.48
N ASN A 149 -20.27 -0.36 1.45
CA ASN A 149 -20.74 1.01 1.60
C ASN A 149 -22.24 1.09 1.95
N GLU A 150 -23.06 0.17 1.47
CA GLU A 150 -24.47 0.07 1.86
C GLU A 150 -24.62 -0.30 3.35
N THR A 151 -23.79 -1.23 3.84
CA THR A 151 -23.83 -1.73 5.22
C THR A 151 -23.18 -0.76 6.22
N TYR A 152 -22.11 -0.09 5.80
CA TYR A 152 -21.28 0.80 6.62
C TYR A 152 -21.09 2.17 5.94
N PRO A 153 -22.17 2.94 5.70
CA PRO A 153 -22.13 4.17 4.91
C PRO A 153 -21.34 5.30 5.59
N GLY A 154 -21.01 5.19 6.88
CA GLY A 154 -20.19 6.15 7.61
C GLY A 154 -18.74 6.21 7.13
N PHE A 155 -18.26 5.17 6.43
CA PHE A 155 -16.95 5.19 5.76
C PHE A 155 -16.96 5.96 4.44
N GLY A 156 -18.11 6.44 3.95
CA GLY A 156 -18.16 7.33 2.80
C GLY A 156 -17.58 6.74 1.51
N GLY A 157 -17.72 5.42 1.31
CA GLY A 157 -17.19 4.69 0.16
C GLY A 157 -15.72 4.27 0.26
N LEU A 158 -15.02 4.69 1.31
CA LEU A 158 -13.63 4.33 1.58
C LEU A 158 -13.54 3.05 2.43
N LEU A 159 -12.34 2.50 2.59
CA LEU A 159 -12.14 1.25 3.32
C LEU A 159 -11.31 1.45 4.60
N PRO A 160 -11.75 0.91 5.75
CA PRO A 160 -10.85 0.69 6.89
C PRO A 160 -9.92 -0.49 6.59
N TRP A 161 -9.13 -0.91 7.58
CA TRP A 161 -8.67 -2.29 7.59
C TRP A 161 -9.90 -3.18 7.78
N TYR A 162 -10.03 -4.19 6.93
CA TYR A 162 -11.23 -5.01 6.85
C TYR A 162 -10.89 -6.48 7.05
N ALA A 163 -11.75 -7.18 7.79
CA ALA A 163 -11.80 -8.62 7.81
C ALA A 163 -12.37 -9.14 6.49
N ASN A 164 -11.72 -10.16 5.95
CA ASN A 164 -12.10 -10.86 4.73
C ASN A 164 -12.11 -12.35 5.07
N ALA A 165 -13.28 -12.89 5.43
CA ALA A 165 -13.39 -14.30 5.76
C ALA A 165 -13.39 -15.17 4.50
N GLU A 166 -12.82 -16.37 4.60
CA GLU A 166 -12.85 -17.36 3.51
C GLU A 166 -14.28 -17.66 3.07
N GLY A 167 -14.48 -17.71 1.76
CA GLY A 167 -15.76 -18.06 1.19
C GLY A 167 -16.84 -16.98 1.33
N SER A 168 -16.59 -15.92 2.11
CA SER A 168 -17.50 -14.79 2.28
C SER A 168 -17.65 -13.98 1.00
N ASP A 169 -18.86 -13.51 0.71
CA ASP A 169 -19.17 -12.54 -0.34
C ASP A 169 -19.06 -11.07 0.14
N SER A 170 -18.74 -10.88 1.43
CA SER A 170 -18.77 -9.60 2.14
C SER A 170 -17.49 -9.38 2.95
N ILE A 171 -17.26 -8.11 3.31
CA ILE A 171 -16.19 -7.69 4.22
C ILE A 171 -16.80 -6.85 5.36
N GLU A 172 -16.10 -6.78 6.47
CA GLU A 172 -16.45 -5.96 7.63
C GLU A 172 -15.17 -5.30 8.18
N PRO A 173 -15.24 -4.17 8.89
CA PRO A 173 -14.06 -3.62 9.55
C PRO A 173 -13.46 -4.66 10.51
N THR A 174 -12.13 -4.74 10.62
CA THR A 174 -11.53 -5.52 11.70
C THR A 174 -11.94 -4.91 13.05
N TRP A 175 -11.91 -5.70 14.11
CA TRP A 175 -12.42 -5.29 15.43
C TRP A 175 -11.77 -3.98 15.95
N ASP A 176 -10.50 -3.78 15.62
CA ASP A 176 -9.68 -2.63 15.98
C ASP A 176 -9.89 -1.44 15.04
N TRP A 177 -10.56 -1.61 13.91
CA TRP A 177 -10.88 -0.56 12.93
C TRP A 177 -12.38 -0.28 12.78
N VAL A 178 -13.21 -0.84 13.67
CA VAL A 178 -14.61 -0.42 13.81
C VAL A 178 -14.63 1.07 14.13
N ASN A 179 -15.38 1.84 13.33
CA ASN A 179 -15.49 3.29 13.44
C ASN A 179 -14.15 4.06 13.27
N ARG A 180 -13.15 3.49 12.61
CA ARG A 180 -11.85 4.13 12.37
C ARG A 180 -11.45 3.96 10.92
N ILE A 181 -10.88 4.99 10.31
CA ILE A 181 -10.50 4.93 8.91
C ILE A 181 -9.15 5.61 8.65
N PRO A 182 -8.19 4.94 7.98
CA PRO A 182 -6.91 5.53 7.66
C PRO A 182 -7.00 6.33 6.36
N ALA A 183 -6.37 7.49 6.34
CA ALA A 183 -6.26 8.31 5.14
C ALA A 183 -5.25 7.72 4.15
N LEU A 184 -4.07 7.32 4.64
CA LEU A 184 -2.92 6.93 3.83
C LEU A 184 -3.26 5.78 2.87
N ASP A 185 -3.74 4.65 3.38
CA ASP A 185 -4.11 3.48 2.58
C ASP A 185 -5.15 3.82 1.50
N ASN A 186 -6.10 4.70 1.83
CA ASN A 186 -7.13 5.13 0.89
C ASN A 186 -6.56 6.08 -0.18
N GLY A 187 -5.55 6.88 0.13
CA GLY A 187 -4.84 7.69 -0.85
C GLY A 187 -4.23 6.84 -1.96
N GLU A 188 -3.58 5.73 -1.59
CA GLU A 188 -3.03 4.74 -2.52
C GLU A 188 -4.14 4.07 -3.35
N LEU A 189 -5.21 3.60 -2.71
CA LEU A 189 -6.31 2.97 -3.45
C LEU A 189 -6.95 3.91 -4.49
N LEU A 190 -7.15 5.18 -4.15
CA LEU A 190 -7.82 6.14 -5.02
C LEU A 190 -7.06 6.40 -6.32
N TRP A 191 -5.74 6.57 -6.25
CA TRP A 191 -4.92 6.82 -7.45
C TRP A 191 -4.69 5.54 -8.27
N ALA A 192 -4.59 4.38 -7.61
CA ALA A 192 -4.60 3.09 -8.30
C ALA A 192 -5.90 2.85 -9.09
N VAL A 193 -7.06 3.13 -8.49
CA VAL A 193 -8.37 3.06 -9.17
C VAL A 193 -8.45 4.09 -10.30
N TYR A 194 -7.98 5.31 -10.08
CA TYR A 194 -7.92 6.35 -11.12
C TYR A 194 -7.13 5.90 -12.36
N GLY A 195 -5.97 5.24 -12.15
CA GLY A 195 -5.19 4.61 -13.22
C GLY A 195 -5.90 3.43 -13.89
N ALA A 196 -6.56 2.56 -13.12
CA ALA A 196 -7.30 1.41 -13.64
C ALA A 196 -8.51 1.82 -14.50
N ILE A 197 -9.23 2.89 -14.12
CA ILE A 197 -10.31 3.44 -14.94
C ILE A 197 -9.75 3.92 -16.28
N GLN A 198 -8.61 4.64 -16.29
CA GLN A 198 -7.98 5.06 -17.53
C GLN A 198 -7.61 3.88 -18.45
N ALA A 199 -7.09 2.78 -17.88
CA ALA A 199 -6.80 1.56 -18.62
C ALA A 199 -8.06 0.94 -19.25
N MET A 200 -9.14 0.82 -18.46
CA MET A 200 -10.42 0.28 -18.95
C MET A 200 -11.07 1.15 -20.02
N GLU A 201 -11.02 2.48 -19.88
CA GLU A 201 -11.54 3.43 -20.86
C GLU A 201 -10.79 3.36 -22.20
N LYS A 202 -9.46 3.18 -22.16
CA LYS A 202 -8.61 3.05 -23.35
C LYS A 202 -8.70 1.68 -24.02
N SER A 203 -9.30 0.69 -23.36
CA SER A 203 -9.53 -0.61 -23.96
C SER A 203 -10.50 -0.50 -25.15
N ASN A 204 -10.31 -1.35 -26.16
CA ASN A 204 -11.27 -1.53 -27.25
C ASN A 204 -12.49 -2.39 -26.84
N ASP A 205 -12.49 -2.96 -25.63
CA ASP A 205 -13.58 -3.77 -25.11
C ASP A 205 -14.65 -2.89 -24.44
N LYS A 206 -15.84 -2.86 -25.04
CA LYS A 206 -16.98 -2.08 -24.52
C LYS A 206 -17.39 -2.51 -23.11
N SER A 207 -17.23 -3.78 -22.75
CA SER A 207 -17.55 -4.24 -21.39
C SER A 207 -16.61 -3.64 -20.35
N PHE A 208 -15.33 -3.47 -20.68
CA PHE A 208 -14.36 -2.83 -19.79
C PHE A 208 -14.66 -1.33 -19.68
N GLN A 209 -14.99 -0.66 -20.77
CA GLN A 209 -15.44 0.73 -20.74
C GLN A 209 -16.68 0.93 -19.86
N GLN A 210 -17.65 0.00 -19.90
CA GLN A 210 -18.81 0.05 -19.00
C GLN A 210 -18.43 -0.19 -17.54
N LEU A 211 -17.50 -1.11 -17.27
CA LEU A 211 -16.97 -1.33 -15.92
C LEU A 211 -16.24 -0.07 -15.40
N ALA A 212 -15.49 0.61 -16.25
CA ALA A 212 -14.83 1.88 -15.94
C ALA A 212 -15.84 2.93 -15.45
N LEU A 213 -16.99 3.07 -16.13
CA LEU A 213 -18.05 3.99 -15.71
C LEU A 213 -18.63 3.65 -14.32
N LYS A 214 -18.68 2.36 -13.94
CA LYS A 214 -19.16 1.96 -12.62
C LYS A 214 -18.13 2.27 -11.54
N TRP A 215 -16.84 1.99 -11.78
CA TRP A 215 -15.75 2.37 -10.88
C TRP A 215 -15.60 3.89 -10.76
N GLN A 216 -15.83 4.63 -11.85
CA GLN A 216 -15.85 6.10 -11.83
C GLN A 216 -16.89 6.64 -10.86
N LYS A 217 -18.09 6.05 -10.81
CA LYS A 217 -19.13 6.48 -9.85
C LYS A 217 -18.70 6.26 -8.40
N TRP A 218 -18.04 5.14 -8.11
CA TRP A 218 -17.47 4.90 -6.78
C TRP A 218 -16.39 5.94 -6.47
N LEU A 219 -15.48 6.19 -7.41
CA LEU A 219 -14.38 7.14 -7.26
C LEU A 219 -14.88 8.59 -7.10
N ASP A 220 -15.93 8.98 -7.82
CA ASP A 220 -16.53 10.31 -7.69
C ASP A 220 -17.25 10.49 -6.35
N PHE A 221 -17.80 9.42 -5.78
CA PHE A 221 -18.39 9.48 -4.44
C PHE A 221 -17.33 9.79 -3.38
N THR A 222 -16.11 9.28 -3.51
CA THR A 222 -15.03 9.58 -2.55
C THR A 222 -14.53 11.02 -2.65
N LYS A 223 -14.65 11.67 -3.82
CA LYS A 223 -14.31 13.11 -3.98
C LYS A 223 -15.13 14.01 -3.06
N ILE A 224 -16.39 13.65 -2.78
CA ILE A 224 -17.29 14.45 -1.94
C ILE A 224 -17.25 14.07 -0.45
N THR A 225 -16.90 12.82 -0.12
CA THR A 225 -16.88 12.34 1.27
C THR A 225 -15.51 12.51 1.93
N LEU A 226 -14.41 12.28 1.21
CA LEU A 226 -13.05 12.35 1.76
C LEU A 226 -12.73 13.71 2.43
N PRO A 227 -13.08 14.88 1.83
CA PRO A 227 -12.86 16.17 2.46
C PRO A 227 -13.63 16.35 3.78
N ILE A 228 -14.81 15.73 3.92
CA ILE A 228 -15.60 15.78 5.17
C ILE A 228 -14.91 14.96 6.26
N MET A 229 -14.33 13.82 5.88
CA MET A 229 -13.83 12.83 6.81
C MET A 229 -12.41 13.13 7.33
N PHE A 230 -11.53 13.66 6.48
CA PHE A 230 -10.11 13.87 6.83
C PHE A 230 -9.71 15.35 6.90
N TYR A 231 -10.60 16.22 6.40
CA TYR A 231 -10.52 17.67 6.30
C TYR A 231 -10.41 18.47 7.60
N ASN A 232 -9.32 18.47 8.38
CA ASN A 232 -9.33 19.14 9.70
C ASN A 232 -9.02 20.65 9.69
N GLY A 233 -9.10 21.30 8.51
CA GLY A 233 -8.88 22.74 8.36
C GLY A 233 -7.42 23.17 8.44
N GLY A 234 -7.12 24.37 7.93
CA GLY A 234 -5.78 24.97 8.04
C GLY A 234 -4.67 24.19 7.35
N GLY A 235 -5.02 23.35 6.35
CA GLY A 235 -4.09 22.46 5.67
C GLY A 235 -3.91 21.10 6.35
N ARG A 236 -4.46 20.89 7.54
CA ARG A 236 -4.26 19.67 8.34
C ARG A 236 -5.17 18.55 7.82
N VAL A 237 -4.59 17.38 7.61
CA VAL A 237 -5.28 16.17 7.14
C VAL A 237 -5.09 15.09 8.18
N CYS A 238 -6.18 14.52 8.72
CA CYS A 238 -6.07 13.44 9.71
C CYS A 238 -5.34 12.24 9.09
N ALA A 239 -4.37 11.64 9.80
CA ALA A 239 -3.80 10.36 9.39
C ALA A 239 -4.81 9.22 9.56
N SER A 240 -5.54 9.24 10.68
CA SER A 240 -6.70 8.40 10.93
C SER A 240 -7.84 9.24 11.50
N THR A 241 -9.07 8.89 11.13
CA THR A 241 -10.29 9.55 11.58
C THR A 241 -11.15 8.58 12.39
N ALA A 242 -11.55 9.00 13.60
CA ALA A 242 -12.63 8.38 14.35
C ALA A 242 -13.98 8.82 13.77
N ILE A 243 -14.86 7.86 13.55
CA ILE A 243 -16.21 8.00 13.03
C ILE A 243 -17.19 7.85 14.20
N ALA A 244 -18.20 8.70 14.34
CA ALA A 244 -19.14 8.56 15.45
C ALA A 244 -19.91 7.23 15.40
N ASN A 245 -20.37 6.85 14.21
CA ASN A 245 -21.03 5.57 13.97
C ASN A 245 -20.99 5.19 12.48
N GLN A 246 -20.25 4.13 12.14
CA GLN A 246 -20.08 3.64 10.78
C GLN A 246 -21.39 3.23 10.08
N SER A 247 -22.46 2.93 10.82
CA SER A 247 -23.77 2.59 10.26
C SER A 247 -24.61 3.82 9.88
N LEU A 248 -24.20 5.03 10.30
CA LEU A 248 -24.88 6.27 9.89
C LEU A 248 -24.24 6.82 8.61
N PRO A 249 -25.04 7.26 7.62
CA PRO A 249 -24.50 7.93 6.44
C PRO A 249 -23.66 9.16 6.78
N VAL A 250 -22.70 9.51 5.90
CA VAL A 250 -21.83 10.69 6.05
C VAL A 250 -22.62 11.98 6.33
N SER A 251 -23.77 12.14 5.69
CA SER A 251 -24.62 13.33 5.82
C SER A 251 -25.61 13.29 7.00
N HIS A 252 -25.59 12.23 7.81
CA HIS A 252 -26.53 12.09 8.93
C HIS A 252 -26.24 13.15 10.01
N PRO A 253 -27.26 13.81 10.60
CA PRO A 253 -27.04 14.91 11.55
C PRO A 253 -26.27 14.53 12.83
N ASN A 254 -26.32 13.25 13.22
CA ASN A 254 -25.56 12.71 14.36
C ASN A 254 -24.20 12.10 13.97
N GLN A 255 -23.82 12.17 12.69
CA GLN A 255 -22.50 11.69 12.24
C GLN A 255 -21.45 12.76 12.51
N THR A 256 -20.30 12.36 13.04
CA THR A 256 -19.13 13.24 13.20
C THR A 256 -17.84 12.51 12.83
N TYR A 257 -16.84 13.29 12.45
CA TYR A 257 -15.52 12.83 12.04
C TYR A 257 -14.48 13.65 12.80
N ILE A 258 -13.56 12.98 13.50
CA ILE A 258 -12.55 13.62 14.34
C ILE A 258 -11.21 12.95 14.08
N CYS A 259 -10.13 13.71 13.88
CA CYS A 259 -8.79 13.11 13.84
C CYS A 259 -8.53 12.36 15.15
N GLU A 260 -8.13 11.08 15.09
CA GLU A 260 -7.88 10.29 16.30
C GLU A 260 -6.77 10.88 17.16
N ASP A 261 -5.72 11.37 16.50
CA ASP A 261 -4.69 12.19 17.10
C ASP A 261 -4.59 13.50 16.31
N PRO A 262 -4.92 14.65 16.91
CA PRO A 262 -4.87 15.94 16.21
C PRO A 262 -3.44 16.37 15.87
N THR A 263 -2.42 15.74 16.46
CA THR A 263 -0.99 16.00 16.22
C THR A 263 -0.38 15.04 15.19
N TYR A 264 -0.98 13.87 15.00
CA TYR A 264 -0.61 12.91 13.96
C TYR A 264 -1.42 13.15 12.68
N ILE A 265 -0.86 13.96 11.80
CA ILE A 265 -1.47 14.38 10.53
C ILE A 265 -0.62 13.93 9.34
N LEU A 266 -1.20 13.89 8.14
CA LEU A 266 -0.48 13.58 6.89
C LEU A 266 0.32 14.79 6.36
N ASP A 267 1.31 15.25 7.14
CA ASP A 267 2.13 16.42 6.83
C ASP A 267 3.54 16.07 6.31
N ASP A 268 3.85 14.80 6.05
CA ASP A 268 5.14 14.38 5.52
C ASP A 268 5.09 14.08 4.00
N PRO A 269 6.26 13.94 3.33
CA PRO A 269 6.34 13.72 1.90
C PRO A 269 6.36 12.23 1.52
N TYR A 270 5.80 11.33 2.33
CA TYR A 270 5.78 9.90 2.03
C TYR A 270 4.44 9.51 1.39
N GLU A 271 3.89 8.32 1.67
CA GLU A 271 2.74 7.72 1.01
C GLU A 271 1.47 8.58 1.18
N GLY A 272 1.27 9.13 2.38
CA GLY A 272 0.11 9.98 2.72
C GLY A 272 0.01 11.28 1.89
N GLU A 273 1.06 11.67 1.16
CA GLU A 273 0.99 12.78 0.21
C GLU A 273 -0.01 12.52 -0.93
N LEU A 274 -0.33 11.26 -1.24
CA LEU A 274 -1.38 10.90 -2.20
C LEU A 274 -2.76 11.44 -1.81
N VAL A 275 -3.09 11.44 -0.52
CA VAL A 275 -4.34 12.05 0.00
C VAL A 275 -4.30 13.57 -0.13
N THR A 276 -3.11 14.16 0.10
CA THR A 276 -2.91 15.61 -0.08
C THR A 276 -3.28 16.02 -1.51
N TRP A 277 -2.85 15.26 -2.51
CA TRP A 277 -3.23 15.50 -3.91
C TRP A 277 -4.72 15.30 -4.18
N TRP A 278 -5.32 14.26 -3.59
CA TRP A 278 -6.76 14.02 -3.75
C TRP A 278 -7.58 15.21 -3.27
N LEU A 279 -7.26 15.72 -2.08
CA LEU A 279 -7.87 16.93 -1.51
C LEU A 279 -7.56 18.18 -2.34
N HIS A 280 -6.32 18.33 -2.79
CA HIS A 280 -5.89 19.48 -3.61
C HIS A 280 -6.69 19.59 -4.92
N PHE A 281 -6.95 18.47 -5.60
CA PHE A 281 -7.67 18.48 -6.88
C PHE A 281 -9.18 18.42 -6.70
N PHE A 282 -9.67 17.57 -5.80
CA PHE A 282 -11.07 17.18 -5.76
C PHE A 282 -11.80 17.63 -4.48
N GLY A 283 -11.10 18.23 -3.51
CA GLY A 283 -11.69 18.65 -2.24
C GLY A 283 -12.58 19.90 -2.30
N GLY A 284 -12.71 20.55 -3.46
CA GLY A 284 -13.50 21.79 -3.61
C GLY A 284 -12.89 23.00 -2.92
N PHE A 285 -11.59 22.99 -2.67
CA PHE A 285 -10.88 24.02 -1.90
C PHE A 285 -10.53 25.25 -2.75
N SER A 286 -10.56 26.43 -2.11
CA SER A 286 -10.03 27.67 -2.69
C SER A 286 -8.51 27.59 -2.89
N SER A 287 -7.94 28.42 -3.76
CA SER A 287 -6.48 28.46 -3.98
C SER A 287 -5.69 28.72 -2.69
N ALA A 288 -6.22 29.56 -1.80
CA ALA A 288 -5.61 29.82 -0.49
C ALA A 288 -5.61 28.57 0.40
N GLU A 289 -6.69 27.80 0.37
CA GLU A 289 -6.81 26.60 1.20
C GLU A 289 -6.00 25.43 0.64
N LYS A 290 -5.92 25.29 -0.69
CA LYS A 290 -4.97 24.40 -1.37
C LYS A 290 -3.53 24.70 -0.96
N LEU A 291 -3.14 25.98 -0.89
CA LEU A 291 -1.80 26.38 -0.47
C LEU A 291 -1.49 25.93 0.96
N LYS A 292 -2.47 25.99 1.88
CA LYS A 292 -2.26 25.56 3.27
C LYS A 292 -1.92 24.07 3.38
N LEU A 293 -2.48 23.22 2.51
CA LEU A 293 -2.10 21.79 2.44
C LEU A 293 -0.60 21.62 2.24
N TRP A 294 0.03 22.46 1.42
CA TRP A 294 1.46 22.41 1.16
C TRP A 294 2.28 23.11 2.25
N GLU A 295 1.77 24.21 2.80
CA GLU A 295 2.45 24.96 3.87
C GLU A 295 2.71 24.11 5.11
N VAL A 296 1.73 23.31 5.56
CA VAL A 296 1.92 22.45 6.72
C VAL A 296 2.96 21.35 6.47
N LYS A 297 3.16 20.94 5.21
CA LYS A 297 4.09 19.87 4.84
C LYS A 297 5.54 20.30 4.76
N ARG A 298 5.80 21.58 4.49
CA ARG A 298 7.15 22.13 4.25
C ARG A 298 8.13 21.83 5.38
N ALA A 299 7.65 21.77 6.63
CA ALA A 299 8.50 21.51 7.78
C ALA A 299 9.13 20.10 7.78
N LYS A 300 8.45 19.11 7.19
CA LYS A 300 8.93 17.72 7.09
C LYS A 300 9.63 17.42 5.76
N MET A 301 9.53 18.31 4.77
CA MET A 301 10.29 18.21 3.54
C MET A 301 11.72 18.70 3.73
N LYS A 302 12.64 17.80 4.08
CA LYS A 302 14.03 18.12 4.44
C LYS A 302 15.04 17.54 3.46
N SER A 303 16.04 18.35 3.11
CA SER A 303 17.22 17.90 2.35
C SER A 303 18.33 17.52 3.33
N VAL A 304 18.87 16.31 3.17
CA VAL A 304 20.01 15.80 3.95
C VAL A 304 21.05 15.19 3.02
N ASP A 305 22.32 15.25 3.41
CA ASP A 305 23.42 14.66 2.65
C ASP A 305 23.87 13.35 3.31
N TRP A 306 23.85 12.28 2.55
CA TRP A 306 24.44 11.00 2.92
C TRP A 306 25.91 10.93 2.53
N LYS A 307 26.75 10.36 3.41
CA LYS A 307 28.15 10.05 3.11
C LYS A 307 28.61 8.86 3.94
N GLU A 308 29.11 7.82 3.27
CA GLU A 308 29.74 6.66 3.93
C GLU A 308 30.99 6.23 3.17
N GLY A 309 32.09 6.06 3.90
CA GLY A 309 33.40 5.77 3.31
C GLY A 309 33.79 6.82 2.25
N SER A 310 34.14 6.34 1.05
CA SER A 310 34.51 7.18 -0.10
C SER A 310 33.31 7.57 -0.98
N LYS A 311 32.09 7.15 -0.64
CA LYS A 311 30.87 7.44 -1.41
C LYS A 311 30.16 8.65 -0.80
N GLY A 312 29.76 9.58 -1.68
CA GLY A 312 29.08 10.82 -1.30
C GLY A 312 30.01 12.03 -1.16
N PRO A 313 29.47 13.21 -0.85
CA PRO A 313 28.09 13.44 -0.41
C PRO A 313 27.04 13.21 -1.51
N VAL A 314 25.91 12.61 -1.14
CA VAL A 314 24.72 12.43 -1.99
C VAL A 314 23.52 13.07 -1.30
N THR A 315 22.88 14.03 -1.97
CA THR A 315 21.73 14.76 -1.40
C THR A 315 20.45 13.99 -1.64
N VAL A 316 19.66 13.75 -0.58
CA VAL A 316 18.37 13.03 -0.63
C VAL A 316 17.29 13.77 0.15
N LEU A 317 16.04 13.38 -0.09
CA LEU A 317 14.92 13.69 0.79
C LEU A 317 15.07 12.87 2.08
N GLN A 318 15.02 13.51 3.24
CA GLN A 318 15.07 12.82 4.53
C GLN A 318 13.88 11.86 4.66
N GLY A 319 14.17 10.60 4.96
CA GLY A 319 13.15 9.58 5.17
C GLY A 319 12.56 9.62 6.57
N TYR A 320 11.47 8.88 6.80
CA TYR A 320 10.97 8.65 8.14
C TYR A 320 11.97 7.74 8.87
N TRP A 321 12.09 6.50 8.38
CA TRP A 321 13.22 5.61 8.62
C TRP A 321 14.14 5.48 7.40
N PHE A 322 13.75 6.09 6.27
CA PHE A 322 14.31 5.80 4.96
C PHE A 322 14.05 4.34 4.57
N SER A 323 12.88 3.81 4.95
CA SER A 323 12.35 2.53 4.48
C SER A 323 12.09 2.61 2.97
N ALA A 324 12.17 1.48 2.26
CA ALA A 324 11.83 1.45 0.83
C ALA A 324 10.32 1.56 0.59
N HIS A 325 9.48 1.45 1.63
CA HIS A 325 8.04 1.65 1.54
C HIS A 325 7.68 3.12 1.26
N GLU A 326 8.31 4.05 2.00
CA GLU A 326 8.12 5.51 1.95
C GLU A 326 8.01 6.15 0.53
N PRO A 327 8.78 5.73 -0.50
CA PRO A 327 8.64 6.26 -1.85
C PRO A 327 7.40 5.78 -2.62
N TRP A 328 6.44 5.05 -2.04
CA TRP A 328 5.31 4.40 -2.73
C TRP A 328 4.59 5.28 -3.76
N LYS A 329 4.34 6.54 -3.41
CA LYS A 329 3.61 7.52 -4.22
C LYS A 329 4.12 7.67 -5.67
N VAL A 330 5.39 7.34 -5.93
CA VAL A 330 5.99 7.42 -7.27
C VAL A 330 5.60 6.25 -8.19
N LEU A 331 5.02 5.18 -7.63
CA LEU A 331 4.36 4.13 -8.40
C LEU A 331 3.03 4.65 -9.00
N GLU A 332 2.39 5.60 -8.33
CA GLU A 332 1.01 5.96 -8.64
C GLU A 332 0.88 7.26 -9.43
N MET A 333 1.61 8.30 -9.05
CA MET A 333 1.54 9.61 -9.69
C MET A 333 2.85 9.94 -10.42
N PRO A 334 2.84 10.80 -11.46
CA PRO A 334 3.99 11.03 -12.33
C PRO A 334 5.03 12.00 -11.72
N TYR A 335 5.48 11.71 -10.49
CA TYR A 335 6.49 12.49 -9.76
C TYR A 335 7.80 12.64 -10.57
N PHE A 336 8.19 11.62 -11.33
CA PHE A 336 9.43 11.63 -12.11
C PHE A 336 9.37 12.48 -13.40
N ASP A 337 8.23 13.08 -13.71
CA ASP A 337 8.10 14.08 -14.79
C ASP A 337 8.65 15.47 -14.41
N VAL A 338 9.05 15.63 -13.14
CA VAL A 338 9.69 16.83 -12.61
C VAL A 338 11.16 16.49 -12.32
N ASP A 339 12.07 17.07 -13.10
CA ASP A 339 13.50 16.68 -13.09
C ASP A 339 14.14 16.71 -11.70
N ILE A 340 13.87 17.75 -10.90
CA ILE A 340 14.43 17.85 -9.54
C ILE A 340 13.93 16.72 -8.62
N VAL A 341 12.67 16.29 -8.78
CA VAL A 341 12.11 15.17 -8.02
C VAL A 341 12.78 13.87 -8.46
N ARG A 342 12.87 13.63 -9.78
CA ARG A 342 13.55 12.46 -10.33
C ARG A 342 15.00 12.36 -9.87
N ASP A 343 15.74 13.47 -9.85
CA ASP A 343 17.13 13.51 -9.39
C ASP A 343 17.28 13.17 -7.91
N VAL A 344 16.39 13.71 -7.05
CA VAL A 344 16.39 13.43 -5.61
C VAL A 344 16.07 11.96 -5.32
N TYR A 345 15.09 11.38 -6.02
CA TYR A 345 14.76 9.96 -5.85
C TYR A 345 15.82 9.02 -6.44
N ARG A 346 16.43 9.37 -7.58
CA ARG A 346 17.60 8.62 -8.10
C ARG A 346 18.71 8.59 -7.05
N ASN A 347 18.97 9.72 -6.41
CA ASN A 347 19.95 9.81 -5.34
C ASN A 347 19.58 8.94 -4.12
N SER A 348 18.30 8.84 -3.76
CA SER A 348 17.86 7.91 -2.71
C SER A 348 18.26 6.47 -3.00
N GLU A 349 18.19 6.06 -4.27
CA GLU A 349 18.57 4.70 -4.68
C GLU A 349 20.09 4.49 -4.71
N VAL A 350 20.88 5.54 -4.96
CA VAL A 350 22.32 5.51 -4.70
C VAL A 350 22.59 5.27 -3.22
N VAL A 351 21.89 5.99 -2.34
CA VAL A 351 22.06 5.83 -0.89
C VAL A 351 21.68 4.43 -0.44
N ARG A 352 20.50 3.90 -0.81
CA ARG A 352 20.07 2.54 -0.44
C ARG A 352 21.09 1.48 -0.85
N THR A 353 21.46 1.48 -2.13
CA THR A 353 22.35 0.46 -2.67
C THR A 353 23.76 0.58 -2.11
N CYS A 354 24.30 1.79 -1.99
CA CYS A 354 25.67 1.99 -1.52
C CYS A 354 25.81 1.89 0.00
N HIS A 355 24.79 2.22 0.78
CA HIS A 355 24.74 1.95 2.21
C HIS A 355 24.85 0.45 2.48
N SER A 356 24.01 -0.37 1.82
CA SER A 356 24.08 -1.81 1.98
C SER A 356 25.43 -2.39 1.54
N ALA A 357 25.96 -1.93 0.41
CA ALA A 357 27.26 -2.38 -0.07
C ALA A 357 28.43 -2.01 0.88
N ALA A 358 28.43 -0.80 1.44
CA ALA A 358 29.47 -0.32 2.35
C ALA A 358 29.45 -1.05 3.70
N ASN A 359 28.25 -1.38 4.19
CA ASN A 359 28.06 -2.05 5.48
C ASN A 359 27.95 -3.58 5.37
N LYS A 360 28.21 -4.15 4.18
CA LYS A 360 28.14 -5.60 3.91
C LYS A 360 26.77 -6.20 4.26
N ILE A 361 25.70 -5.45 4.03
CA ILE A 361 24.34 -5.92 4.21
C ILE A 361 23.94 -6.66 2.91
N PRO A 362 23.53 -7.94 2.97
CA PRO A 362 23.27 -8.74 1.79
C PRO A 362 21.86 -8.52 1.19
N GLY A 363 21.30 -7.32 1.40
CA GLY A 363 19.97 -6.91 0.98
C GLY A 363 19.75 -5.43 1.29
N MET A 364 18.50 -4.97 1.25
CA MET A 364 18.13 -3.61 1.66
C MET A 364 16.92 -3.65 2.61
N TYR A 365 16.66 -2.52 3.26
CA TYR A 365 15.67 -2.39 4.33
C TYR A 365 14.38 -1.78 3.85
N ALA A 366 13.28 -2.32 4.38
CA ALA A 366 11.95 -1.75 4.27
C ALA A 366 11.06 -2.37 5.36
N SER A 367 10.00 -1.67 5.76
CA SER A 367 9.06 -2.10 6.80
C SER A 367 8.48 -3.48 6.44
N VAL A 368 8.58 -4.47 7.33
CA VAL A 368 8.31 -5.86 6.94
C VAL A 368 7.90 -6.72 8.13
N ASN A 369 7.16 -7.79 7.89
CA ASN A 369 6.94 -8.81 8.90
C ASN A 369 8.27 -9.41 9.38
N ASN A 370 8.37 -9.66 10.68
CA ASN A 370 9.55 -10.30 11.28
C ASN A 370 9.61 -11.78 10.88
N ALA A 371 10.67 -12.46 11.30
CA ALA A 371 10.83 -13.90 11.12
C ALA A 371 9.66 -14.69 11.71
N THR A 372 9.40 -15.86 11.13
CA THR A 372 8.49 -16.85 11.70
C THR A 372 9.20 -17.60 12.81
N ASP A 373 8.53 -17.77 13.94
CA ASP A 373 9.03 -18.60 15.04
C ASP A 373 9.03 -20.08 14.61
N PRO A 374 10.19 -20.77 14.62
CA PRO A 374 10.29 -22.16 14.19
C PRO A 374 9.49 -23.14 15.06
N VAL A 375 9.10 -22.75 16.27
CA VAL A 375 8.33 -23.57 17.21
C VAL A 375 6.84 -23.38 17.01
N THR A 376 6.37 -22.14 16.85
CA THR A 376 4.93 -21.85 16.79
C THR A 376 4.37 -21.78 15.38
N GLY A 377 5.21 -21.46 14.38
CA GLY A 377 4.75 -21.20 13.01
C GLY A 377 4.13 -19.81 12.82
N GLU A 378 4.14 -18.95 13.84
CA GLU A 378 3.58 -17.60 13.78
C GLU A 378 4.68 -16.56 13.53
N ILE A 379 4.30 -15.39 13.00
CA ILE A 379 5.21 -14.25 12.80
C ILE A 379 5.54 -13.63 14.16
N GLN A 380 6.82 -13.34 14.41
CA GLN A 380 7.29 -12.79 15.69
C GLN A 380 6.92 -11.32 15.94
N GLY A 381 6.29 -10.66 14.96
CA GLY A 381 5.89 -9.25 15.00
C GLY A 381 6.07 -8.57 13.65
N TYR A 382 5.90 -7.25 13.63
CA TYR A 382 6.14 -6.41 12.45
C TYR A 382 7.28 -5.42 12.73
N ILE A 383 8.19 -5.26 11.78
CA ILE A 383 9.36 -4.38 11.87
C ILE A 383 9.09 -3.12 11.06
N SER A 384 8.60 -2.07 11.71
CA SER A 384 8.42 -0.76 11.06
C SER A 384 9.74 0.03 11.00
N ALA A 385 10.47 0.10 12.12
CA ALA A 385 11.60 0.98 12.32
C ALA A 385 12.93 0.46 11.71
N THR A 386 12.92 0.25 10.39
CA THR A 386 14.06 -0.24 9.61
C THR A 386 14.34 0.63 8.38
N GLY A 387 15.62 0.86 8.06
CA GLY A 387 16.02 1.77 6.99
C GLY A 387 17.46 2.26 7.14
N VAL A 388 17.74 3.52 6.77
CA VAL A 388 19.10 4.10 6.76
C VAL A 388 19.17 5.26 7.75
N GLN A 389 19.73 5.01 8.93
CA GLN A 389 19.71 5.95 10.06
C GLN A 389 20.29 7.34 9.73
N SER A 390 21.35 7.41 8.93
CA SER A 390 22.06 8.66 8.63
C SER A 390 21.25 9.66 7.79
N VAL A 391 20.16 9.20 7.16
CA VAL A 391 19.23 10.04 6.38
C VAL A 391 17.77 9.85 6.80
N ALA A 392 17.55 9.23 7.96
CA ALA A 392 16.24 9.08 8.59
C ALA A 392 15.96 10.26 9.54
N SER A 393 14.68 10.54 9.79
CA SER A 393 14.24 11.48 10.82
C SER A 393 13.94 10.78 12.14
N GLN A 394 13.54 9.52 12.10
CA GLN A 394 13.33 8.67 13.25
C GLN A 394 14.53 7.76 13.55
N ASN A 395 14.53 7.22 14.76
CA ASN A 395 15.48 6.18 15.13
C ASN A 395 15.14 4.87 14.40
N VAL A 396 16.11 4.34 13.67
CA VAL A 396 16.12 3.00 13.11
C VAL A 396 16.56 2.06 14.24
N THR A 397 15.61 1.29 14.79
CA THR A 397 15.86 0.40 15.92
C THR A 397 16.16 -1.03 15.49
N GLU A 398 15.80 -1.40 14.26
CA GLU A 398 15.94 -2.76 13.75
C GLU A 398 16.61 -2.78 12.37
N SER A 399 17.78 -3.43 12.28
CA SER A 399 18.58 -3.51 11.05
C SER A 399 19.06 -4.94 10.75
N TYR A 400 18.37 -5.94 11.28
CA TYR A 400 18.73 -7.35 11.13
C TYR A 400 17.87 -8.11 10.11
N MET A 401 16.77 -7.53 9.64
CA MET A 401 15.84 -8.12 8.67
C MET A 401 15.93 -7.36 7.35
N ILE A 402 16.00 -8.09 6.23
CA ILE A 402 15.99 -7.54 4.87
C ILE A 402 14.89 -8.22 4.06
N THR A 403 14.43 -7.54 3.02
CA THR A 403 13.25 -7.99 2.26
C THR A 403 13.40 -7.72 0.76
N PRO A 404 13.01 -8.65 -0.13
CA PRO A 404 13.15 -8.48 -1.57
C PRO A 404 12.52 -7.20 -2.11
N TYR A 405 11.36 -6.78 -1.59
CA TYR A 405 10.67 -5.59 -2.09
C TYR A 405 11.42 -4.29 -1.84
N SER A 406 12.38 -4.27 -0.92
CA SER A 406 13.25 -3.09 -0.72
C SER A 406 14.00 -2.64 -1.97
N SER A 407 14.06 -3.50 -3.00
CA SER A 407 14.66 -3.22 -4.31
C SER A 407 13.72 -2.56 -5.33
N TYR A 408 12.41 -2.49 -5.07
CA TYR A 408 11.44 -1.93 -6.03
C TYR A 408 11.77 -0.49 -6.45
N PRO A 409 12.18 0.44 -5.56
CA PRO A 409 12.40 1.81 -5.99
C PRO A 409 13.66 1.91 -6.86
N VAL A 410 14.65 1.04 -6.62
CA VAL A 410 15.84 0.89 -7.48
C VAL A 410 15.43 0.43 -8.88
N MET A 411 14.46 -0.48 -9.01
CA MET A 411 14.01 -0.99 -10.30
C MET A 411 13.39 0.10 -11.19
N LEU A 412 12.77 1.14 -10.60
CA LEU A 412 12.22 2.27 -11.33
C LEU A 412 13.29 3.13 -12.03
N PHE A 413 14.54 3.10 -11.53
CA PHE A 413 15.67 3.80 -12.16
C PHE A 413 16.61 2.86 -12.91
N SER A 414 16.77 1.62 -12.44
CA SER A 414 17.62 0.61 -13.05
C SER A 414 17.12 -0.81 -12.73
N LYS A 415 16.26 -1.34 -13.60
CA LYS A 415 15.76 -2.73 -13.54
C LYS A 415 16.88 -3.74 -13.27
N LYS A 416 18.02 -3.64 -13.97
CA LYS A 416 19.14 -4.58 -13.80
C LYS A 416 19.81 -4.53 -12.42
N VAL A 417 19.94 -3.34 -11.81
CA VAL A 417 20.56 -3.20 -10.49
C VAL A 417 19.57 -3.62 -9.40
N GLY A 418 18.31 -3.20 -9.52
CA GLY A 418 17.25 -3.63 -8.61
C GLY A 418 17.09 -5.15 -8.61
N LEU A 419 17.05 -5.80 -9.79
CA LEU A 419 16.99 -7.26 -9.90
C LEU A 419 18.25 -7.96 -9.38
N ALA A 420 19.43 -7.34 -9.47
CA ALA A 420 20.64 -7.90 -8.85
C ALA A 420 20.53 -7.95 -7.32
N TRP A 421 20.00 -6.89 -6.69
CA TRP A 421 19.73 -6.88 -5.25
C TRP A 421 18.60 -7.83 -4.85
N TRP A 422 17.52 -7.86 -5.61
CA TRP A 422 16.41 -8.81 -5.40
C TRP A 422 16.92 -10.26 -5.46
N HIS A 423 17.67 -10.60 -6.51
CA HIS A 423 18.35 -11.89 -6.69
C HIS A 423 19.21 -12.27 -5.49
N ASN A 424 20.02 -11.34 -4.98
CA ASN A 424 20.91 -11.58 -3.84
C ASN A 424 20.13 -12.02 -2.58
N MET A 425 18.95 -11.42 -2.37
CA MET A 425 18.10 -11.76 -1.23
C MET A 425 17.39 -13.09 -1.45
N VAL A 426 16.79 -13.31 -2.62
CA VAL A 426 15.99 -14.53 -2.85
C VAL A 426 16.83 -15.78 -3.07
N ALA A 427 18.10 -15.66 -3.45
CA ALA A 427 19.01 -16.79 -3.59
C ALA A 427 19.37 -17.43 -2.23
N SER A 428 19.06 -16.77 -1.11
CA SER A 428 19.26 -17.34 0.24
C SER A 428 18.34 -18.52 0.52
N LYS A 429 18.70 -19.36 1.49
CA LYS A 429 17.84 -20.45 1.94
C LYS A 429 16.43 -19.95 2.27
N LYS A 430 15.41 -20.65 1.77
CA LYS A 430 13.99 -20.27 1.86
C LYS A 430 13.62 -18.92 1.25
N GLY A 431 14.50 -18.30 0.45
CA GLY A 431 14.23 -17.01 -0.20
C GLY A 431 13.23 -17.09 -1.37
N GLN A 432 12.92 -18.30 -1.85
CA GLN A 432 11.88 -18.57 -2.84
C GLN A 432 10.98 -19.72 -2.36
N ASN A 433 9.73 -19.69 -2.77
CA ASN A 433 8.67 -20.64 -2.46
C ASN A 433 7.73 -20.79 -3.69
N PRO A 434 6.76 -21.73 -3.69
CA PRO A 434 5.83 -21.94 -4.81
C PRO A 434 4.99 -20.73 -5.24
N TYR A 435 5.01 -19.65 -4.47
CA TYR A 435 4.32 -18.38 -4.70
C TYR A 435 5.30 -17.23 -5.01
N GLY A 436 6.56 -17.51 -5.34
CA GLY A 436 7.59 -16.52 -5.67
C GLY A 436 8.58 -16.27 -4.54
N SER A 437 8.93 -15.00 -4.32
CA SER A 437 9.77 -14.59 -3.20
C SER A 437 9.07 -14.77 -1.86
N THR A 438 9.88 -15.03 -0.84
CA THR A 438 9.48 -15.04 0.57
C THR A 438 9.55 -13.63 1.16
N GLU A 439 8.68 -13.31 2.10
CA GLU A 439 8.52 -11.98 2.73
C GLU A 439 9.84 -11.30 3.12
N GLY A 440 10.76 -12.04 3.74
CA GLY A 440 12.07 -11.51 4.09
C GLY A 440 12.94 -12.50 4.85
N SER A 441 14.18 -12.11 5.11
CA SER A 441 15.16 -12.93 5.81
C SER A 441 16.05 -12.12 6.74
N ARG A 442 16.54 -12.77 7.80
CA ARG A 442 17.58 -12.17 8.62
C ARG A 442 18.88 -12.07 7.81
N ILE A 443 19.60 -10.96 7.96
CA ILE A 443 20.90 -10.73 7.29
C ILE A 443 21.95 -11.80 7.65
N ASP A 444 21.79 -12.44 8.81
CA ASP A 444 22.69 -13.47 9.32
C ASP A 444 22.34 -14.90 8.83
N GLY A 445 21.23 -15.06 8.10
CA GLY A 445 20.77 -16.31 7.52
C GLY A 445 20.20 -17.33 8.51
N THR A 446 19.86 -16.90 9.73
CA THR A 446 19.37 -17.81 10.78
C THR A 446 17.86 -18.04 10.75
N LEU A 447 17.07 -17.06 10.30
CA LEU A 447 15.61 -17.15 10.20
C LEU A 447 15.08 -16.43 8.96
N VAL A 448 13.87 -16.83 8.55
CA VAL A 448 13.08 -16.18 7.49
C VAL A 448 11.66 -15.92 8.00
N SER A 449 11.00 -14.94 7.39
CA SER A 449 9.54 -14.80 7.53
C SER A 449 8.88 -15.73 6.53
N SER A 450 8.40 -16.90 6.96
CA SER A 450 7.67 -17.86 6.12
C SER A 450 6.24 -17.35 5.87
N PHE A 451 6.18 -16.25 5.15
CA PHE A 451 4.98 -15.49 4.83
C PHE A 451 5.10 -14.94 3.41
N VAL A 452 3.96 -14.62 2.81
CA VAL A 452 3.85 -13.92 1.54
C VAL A 452 2.76 -12.86 1.65
N SER A 453 3.07 -11.60 1.33
CA SER A 453 2.13 -10.48 1.37
C SER A 453 2.12 -9.69 0.07
N TRP A 454 1.09 -8.87 -0.14
CA TRP A 454 1.09 -7.93 -1.27
C TRP A 454 2.25 -6.94 -1.18
N ASP A 455 2.49 -6.35 -0.01
CA ASP A 455 3.52 -5.34 0.23
C ASP A 455 4.92 -5.86 -0.11
N SER A 456 5.28 -7.07 0.34
CA SER A 456 6.62 -7.63 0.13
C SER A 456 6.84 -8.26 -1.25
N LYS A 457 5.80 -8.35 -2.08
CA LYS A 457 5.83 -9.07 -3.35
C LYS A 457 5.38 -8.21 -4.51
N VAL A 458 4.11 -7.83 -4.49
CA VAL A 458 3.45 -7.19 -5.64
C VAL A 458 3.89 -5.73 -5.79
N THR A 459 4.40 -5.08 -4.75
CA THR A 459 5.10 -3.79 -4.89
C THR A 459 6.27 -3.89 -5.87
N THR A 460 7.05 -4.98 -5.81
CA THR A 460 8.14 -5.25 -6.77
C THR A 460 7.59 -5.46 -8.18
N VAL A 461 6.52 -6.26 -8.30
CA VAL A 461 5.88 -6.55 -9.59
C VAL A 461 5.38 -5.25 -10.24
N VAL A 462 4.64 -4.42 -9.51
CA VAL A 462 4.13 -3.15 -10.00
C VAL A 462 5.27 -2.19 -10.40
N ALA A 463 6.37 -2.15 -9.63
CA ALA A 463 7.54 -1.37 -10.02
C ALA A 463 8.19 -1.88 -11.32
N MET A 464 8.25 -3.21 -11.52
CA MET A 464 8.74 -3.79 -12.78
C MET A 464 7.84 -3.45 -13.98
N LEU A 465 6.54 -3.26 -13.74
CA LEU A 465 5.58 -2.79 -14.73
C LEU A 465 5.64 -1.25 -14.94
N GLY A 466 6.47 -0.54 -14.16
CA GLY A 466 6.65 0.91 -14.25
C GLY A 466 5.70 1.75 -13.39
N GLY A 467 4.97 1.11 -12.46
CA GLY A 467 3.86 1.75 -11.73
C GLY A 467 2.67 2.06 -12.65
N VAL A 468 1.66 2.77 -12.16
CA VAL A 468 0.53 3.29 -12.97
C VAL A 468 0.64 4.77 -13.30
N GLN A 469 1.77 5.40 -12.95
CA GLN A 469 2.02 6.83 -13.18
C GLN A 469 1.72 7.31 -14.60
N ASP A 470 1.95 6.48 -15.63
CA ASP A 470 1.69 6.83 -17.03
C ASP A 470 0.18 6.89 -17.33
N LEU A 471 -0.59 5.93 -16.79
CA LEU A 471 -2.05 5.91 -16.90
C LEU A 471 -2.64 7.09 -16.14
N VAL A 472 -2.17 7.33 -14.91
CA VAL A 472 -2.61 8.46 -14.09
C VAL A 472 -2.25 9.78 -14.79
N ARG A 473 -1.04 9.92 -15.34
CA ARG A 473 -0.62 11.10 -16.13
C ARG A 473 -1.58 11.39 -17.27
N ASP A 474 -1.93 10.38 -18.06
CA ASP A 474 -2.80 10.56 -19.23
C ASP A 474 -4.19 11.03 -18.83
N ARG A 475 -4.71 10.50 -17.72
CA ARG A 475 -6.00 10.92 -17.19
C ARG A 475 -5.94 12.31 -16.54
N MET A 476 -4.88 12.63 -15.80
CA MET A 476 -4.67 13.98 -15.27
C MET A 476 -4.57 15.03 -16.38
N LYS A 477 -4.02 14.67 -17.55
CA LYS A 477 -4.00 15.55 -18.74
C LYS A 477 -5.39 15.74 -19.31
N SER A 478 -6.21 14.69 -19.41
CA SER A 478 -7.58 14.80 -19.93
C SER A 478 -8.49 15.59 -18.98
N GLU A 479 -8.24 15.51 -17.67
CA GLU A 479 -8.95 16.28 -16.64
C GLU A 479 -8.33 17.67 -16.37
N GLY A 480 -7.24 18.04 -17.05
CA GLY A 480 -6.64 19.38 -16.97
C GLY A 480 -5.86 19.70 -15.69
N ILE A 481 -5.59 18.71 -14.83
CA ILE A 481 -4.92 18.88 -13.52
C ILE A 481 -3.41 18.58 -13.55
N TYR A 482 -2.91 17.99 -14.64
CA TYR A 482 -1.50 17.57 -14.76
C TYR A 482 -0.48 18.73 -14.66
N ASN A 483 -0.77 19.89 -15.27
CA ASN A 483 0.15 21.02 -15.22
C ASN A 483 0.22 21.62 -13.81
N GLU A 484 -0.94 21.74 -13.12
CA GLU A 484 -1.00 22.20 -11.73
C GLU A 484 -0.19 21.27 -10.81
N PHE A 485 -0.30 19.95 -10.98
CA PHE A 485 0.53 18.97 -10.28
C PHE A 485 2.03 19.25 -10.44
N LYS A 486 2.49 19.41 -11.69
CA LYS A 486 3.91 19.67 -11.98
C LYS A 486 4.39 20.98 -11.38
N ASP A 487 3.59 22.04 -11.50
CA ASP A 487 3.97 23.36 -11.01
C ASP A 487 4.09 23.38 -9.48
N VAL A 488 3.16 22.73 -8.78
CA VAL A 488 3.20 22.59 -7.33
C VAL A 488 4.40 21.74 -6.90
N LEU A 489 4.62 20.56 -7.50
CA LEU A 489 5.80 19.74 -7.17
C LEU A 489 7.10 20.48 -7.42
N LYS A 490 7.23 21.13 -8.58
CA LYS A 490 8.41 21.90 -8.93
C LYS A 490 8.64 23.03 -7.92
N ARG A 491 7.58 23.71 -7.47
CA ARG A 491 7.68 24.75 -6.43
C ARG A 491 8.21 24.16 -5.12
N GLU A 492 7.51 23.17 -4.56
CA GLU A 492 7.84 22.64 -3.23
C GLU A 492 9.22 21.98 -3.19
N TYR A 493 9.60 21.18 -4.21
CA TYR A 493 10.93 20.58 -4.27
C TYR A 493 12.04 21.61 -4.50
N ASN A 494 11.86 22.63 -5.34
CA ASN A 494 12.91 23.65 -5.54
C ASN A 494 13.08 24.59 -4.32
N MET A 495 12.09 24.70 -3.44
CA MET A 495 12.25 25.44 -2.18
C MET A 495 13.28 24.75 -1.26
N VAL A 496 13.38 23.43 -1.33
CA VAL A 496 14.21 22.60 -0.44
C VAL A 496 15.52 22.17 -1.11
N PHE A 497 15.48 21.69 -2.35
CA PHE A 497 16.61 21.04 -3.02
C PHE A 497 17.36 21.97 -3.98
N LYS A 498 18.09 22.95 -3.42
CA LYS A 498 18.80 23.97 -4.21
C LYS A 498 20.16 23.49 -4.76
N ASN A 499 20.85 22.63 -4.02
CA ASN A 499 22.23 22.19 -4.31
C ASN A 499 22.33 20.65 -4.25
N VAL A 500 21.66 19.95 -5.15
CA VAL A 500 21.65 18.47 -5.18
C VAL A 500 23.02 17.92 -5.58
N LYS A 501 23.70 17.25 -4.64
CA LYS A 501 25.00 16.57 -4.82
C LYS A 501 24.82 15.10 -5.19
N GLY A 502 25.88 14.46 -5.69
CA GLY A 502 25.91 13.02 -5.89
C GLY A 502 25.28 12.50 -7.20
N LYS A 503 24.90 13.38 -8.14
CA LYS A 503 24.29 12.99 -9.43
C LYS A 503 25.18 12.07 -10.28
N ASN A 504 26.50 12.16 -10.11
CA ASN A 504 27.51 11.36 -10.79
C ASN A 504 27.94 10.10 -10.00
N VAL A 505 27.32 9.81 -8.86
CA VAL A 505 27.59 8.58 -8.11
C VAL A 505 26.74 7.47 -8.70
N ASP A 506 27.38 6.37 -9.08
CA ASP A 506 26.72 5.18 -9.58
C ASP A 506 26.04 4.38 -8.48
N PHE A 507 24.99 3.65 -8.84
CA PHE A 507 24.38 2.65 -7.97
C PHE A 507 25.39 1.56 -7.60
N CYS A 508 25.32 1.07 -6.37
CA CYS A 508 26.17 -0.02 -5.93
C CYS A 508 25.51 -1.38 -6.15
N LEU A 509 26.31 -2.42 -6.33
CA LEU A 509 25.86 -3.81 -6.44
C LEU A 509 26.02 -4.53 -5.10
N PRO A 510 25.32 -5.66 -4.88
CA PRO A 510 25.54 -6.49 -3.70
C PRO A 510 27.02 -6.88 -3.52
N THR A 511 27.52 -6.73 -2.30
CA THR A 511 28.91 -7.08 -1.91
C THR A 511 28.98 -8.18 -0.86
N ALA A 512 27.83 -8.62 -0.35
CA ALA A 512 27.70 -9.66 0.66
C ALA A 512 26.56 -10.62 0.29
N GLN A 513 26.64 -11.85 0.78
CA GLN A 513 25.62 -12.89 0.62
C GLN A 513 25.01 -13.22 1.98
N ILE A 514 23.75 -13.65 2.00
CA ILE A 514 23.11 -14.16 3.21
C ILE A 514 23.80 -15.48 3.59
N PRO A 515 24.36 -15.64 4.80
CA PRO A 515 25.05 -16.86 5.21
C PRO A 515 24.11 -18.09 5.22
N VAL A 516 24.64 -19.27 4.96
CA VAL A 516 23.90 -20.53 5.13
C VAL A 516 24.12 -21.05 6.55
N LYS A 517 23.11 -20.92 7.43
CA LYS A 517 23.19 -21.33 8.85
C LYS A 517 22.07 -22.28 9.26
N GLY A 518 22.06 -23.48 8.67
CA GLY A 518 21.15 -24.55 9.07
C GLY A 518 19.73 -24.49 8.49
N LEU A 519 19.31 -23.35 7.93
CA LEU A 519 18.07 -23.28 7.15
C LEU A 519 18.15 -24.18 5.90
N VAL A 520 17.07 -24.91 5.65
CA VAL A 520 16.88 -25.74 4.45
C VAL A 520 15.77 -25.12 3.60
N ASP A 521 15.94 -25.15 2.28
CA ASP A 521 14.93 -24.69 1.34
C ASP A 521 13.59 -25.43 1.55
N TYR A 522 12.49 -24.82 1.12
CA TYR A 522 11.18 -25.48 1.17
C TYR A 522 11.17 -26.75 0.30
N THR A 523 10.40 -27.77 0.70
CA THR A 523 10.40 -29.06 -0.02
C THR A 523 9.58 -29.01 -1.31
N GLU A 524 8.53 -28.19 -1.39
CA GLU A 524 7.62 -28.13 -2.56
C GLU A 524 8.10 -27.20 -3.68
N LEU A 525 9.41 -27.03 -3.84
CA LEU A 525 9.99 -26.23 -4.92
C LEU A 525 9.89 -26.91 -6.32
N ASN A 526 9.43 -28.16 -6.41
CA ASN A 526 9.50 -28.94 -7.66
C ASN A 526 8.14 -29.45 -8.20
N THR A 527 7.02 -29.21 -7.52
CA THR A 527 5.83 -30.06 -7.72
C THR A 527 4.48 -29.35 -7.72
N TYR A 528 4.40 -28.06 -7.39
CA TYR A 528 3.09 -27.40 -7.31
C TYR A 528 2.57 -27.01 -8.71
N THR A 529 1.66 -27.82 -9.24
CA THR A 529 0.68 -27.37 -10.23
C THR A 529 -0.52 -26.89 -9.41
N PRO A 530 -0.83 -25.58 -9.37
CA PRO A 530 -2.06 -25.13 -8.72
C PRO A 530 -3.22 -25.91 -9.31
N SER A 531 -4.13 -26.40 -8.46
CA SER A 531 -5.43 -26.89 -8.91
C SER A 531 -6.02 -25.84 -9.86
N SER A 532 -6.45 -26.29 -11.05
CA SER A 532 -6.85 -25.50 -12.21
C SER A 532 -7.46 -24.12 -11.91
N PRO A 533 -7.26 -23.12 -12.78
CA PRO A 533 -8.04 -21.89 -12.72
C PRO A 533 -9.52 -22.27 -12.67
N LEU A 534 -10.26 -21.60 -11.78
CA LEU A 534 -11.72 -21.63 -11.58
C LEU A 534 -12.44 -22.62 -12.52
N PRO A 535 -13.11 -23.68 -12.02
CA PRO A 535 -13.92 -24.51 -12.90
C PRO A 535 -14.85 -23.57 -13.64
N ASN A 536 -14.80 -23.63 -14.98
CA ASN A 536 -15.66 -22.87 -15.89
C ASN A 536 -16.97 -22.55 -15.19
N GLN A 537 -17.15 -21.29 -14.74
CA GLN A 537 -18.48 -20.84 -14.40
C GLN A 537 -19.24 -20.95 -15.71
N HIS A 538 -20.07 -21.99 -15.79
CA HIS A 538 -21.02 -22.14 -16.88
C HIS A 538 -21.72 -20.80 -17.08
N PRO A 539 -21.84 -20.29 -18.31
CA PRO A 539 -22.69 -19.14 -18.55
C PRO A 539 -24.06 -19.52 -17.99
N PHE A 540 -24.57 -18.73 -17.05
CA PHE A 540 -25.96 -18.80 -16.66
C PHE A 540 -26.79 -18.61 -17.92
N THR A 541 -27.27 -19.72 -18.48
CA THR A 541 -28.32 -19.72 -19.49
C THR A 541 -29.56 -19.15 -18.82
N PRO A 542 -30.11 -18.02 -19.32
CA PRO A 542 -31.39 -17.55 -18.82
C PRO A 542 -32.44 -18.56 -19.26
N THR A 543 -33.02 -19.30 -18.32
CA THR A 543 -34.23 -20.06 -18.59
C THR A 543 -35.34 -19.06 -18.90
N SER A 544 -35.76 -19.04 -20.17
CA SER A 544 -36.96 -18.34 -20.59
C SER A 544 -38.18 -18.95 -19.91
N SER A 545 -38.72 -18.27 -18.90
CA SER A 545 -40.13 -18.40 -18.57
C SER A 545 -40.81 -17.11 -18.99
N SER A 546 -41.66 -17.22 -20.01
CA SER A 546 -42.47 -16.13 -20.50
C SER A 546 -43.46 -15.72 -19.41
N ILE A 547 -43.28 -14.54 -18.81
CA ILE A 547 -44.33 -13.87 -18.06
C ILE A 547 -44.61 -12.54 -18.77
N ARG A 548 -45.84 -12.43 -19.28
CA ARG A 548 -46.35 -11.29 -20.04
C ARG A 548 -46.20 -10.01 -19.23
N HIS A 549 -45.53 -9.02 -19.81
CA HIS A 549 -45.60 -7.63 -19.36
C HIS A 549 -47.02 -7.08 -19.54
N ARG A 550 -47.61 -6.56 -18.46
CA ARG A 550 -48.50 -5.40 -18.49
C ARG A 550 -47.86 -4.27 -17.69
N PRO A 551 -47.95 -3.01 -18.14
CA PRO A 551 -47.21 -1.90 -17.55
C PRO A 551 -47.92 -1.36 -16.31
N LEU A 552 -47.19 -1.19 -15.21
CA LEU A 552 -47.67 -0.43 -14.06
C LEU A 552 -47.26 1.03 -14.21
N LYS A 553 -48.30 1.88 -14.29
CA LYS A 553 -48.22 3.34 -14.24
C LYS A 553 -47.85 3.79 -12.83
N TYR A 554 -47.09 4.88 -12.80
CA TYR A 554 -46.77 5.68 -11.62
C TYR A 554 -47.98 6.48 -11.09
N SER A 555 -47.90 6.78 -9.78
CA SER A 555 -48.52 7.89 -9.00
C SER A 555 -49.61 7.47 -8.00
N PRO A 556 -49.89 8.27 -6.95
CA PRO A 556 -49.06 8.50 -5.76
C PRO A 556 -49.84 8.23 -4.45
N ILE A 557 -49.16 8.42 -3.31
CA ILE A 557 -49.63 8.29 -1.92
C ILE A 557 -50.94 9.06 -1.65
N PRO A 558 -51.84 8.51 -0.81
CA PRO A 558 -52.39 9.30 0.28
C PRO A 558 -52.48 8.59 1.64
N THR A 559 -52.58 9.44 2.64
CA THR A 559 -52.56 9.29 4.10
C THR A 559 -53.83 8.72 4.76
N HIS A 560 -53.62 8.16 5.97
CA HIS A 560 -54.48 8.11 7.17
C HIS A 560 -55.69 7.15 7.31
N ALA A 561 -55.63 6.40 8.44
CA ALA A 561 -56.64 6.29 9.52
C ALA A 561 -57.31 4.91 9.83
N THR A 562 -56.99 4.43 11.04
CA THR A 562 -57.86 3.87 12.12
C THR A 562 -58.74 2.62 11.95
N GLY A 563 -58.59 1.71 12.94
CA GLY A 563 -59.62 0.80 13.49
C GLY A 563 -59.76 -0.55 12.77
N GLY A 564 -59.97 -1.70 13.40
CA GLY A 564 -60.17 -2.08 14.80
C GLY A 564 -60.49 -3.60 14.88
N ARG A 565 -60.09 -4.21 16.00
CA ARG A 565 -60.58 -5.43 16.71
C ARG A 565 -61.19 -6.64 15.96
N GLY A 566 -60.65 -7.81 16.36
CA GLY A 566 -61.39 -9.04 16.70
C GLY A 566 -61.20 -10.18 15.69
N ARG A 567 -61.12 -11.48 16.04
CA ARG A 567 -61.17 -12.24 17.30
C ARG A 567 -60.82 -13.70 16.92
N LEU A 568 -60.04 -14.39 17.77
CA LEU A 568 -59.92 -15.86 18.01
C LEU A 568 -60.23 -16.89 16.89
N ILE A 569 -59.34 -17.89 16.73
CA ILE A 569 -59.62 -19.33 16.95
C ILE A 569 -58.32 -20.16 17.12
N LYS A 570 -58.40 -21.07 18.10
CA LYS A 570 -57.59 -22.24 18.54
C LYS A 570 -56.70 -22.95 17.50
N SER A 571 -55.42 -23.21 17.79
CA SER A 571 -54.80 -24.37 18.48
C SER A 571 -54.54 -25.62 17.61
N ALA A 572 -53.27 -26.00 17.47
CA ALA A 572 -52.83 -27.40 17.38
C ALA A 572 -51.34 -27.51 17.78
N GLN A 573 -51.07 -28.55 18.55
CA GLN A 573 -49.84 -28.93 19.26
C GLN A 573 -48.73 -29.54 18.38
N GLU A 574 -47.52 -29.53 18.96
CA GLU A 574 -46.41 -30.52 18.88
C GLU A 574 -45.70 -30.71 17.53
N SER A 575 -44.36 -30.77 17.44
CA SER A 575 -43.39 -31.30 18.39
C SER A 575 -42.00 -30.66 18.17
N ALA A 576 -41.33 -30.35 19.27
CA ALA A 576 -39.92 -29.95 19.32
C ALA A 576 -39.07 -31.13 19.78
N SER A 577 -37.97 -31.42 19.09
CA SER A 577 -36.88 -32.23 19.63
C SER A 577 -35.75 -31.31 20.10
N THR A 578 -35.55 -31.32 21.40
CA THR A 578 -34.48 -30.64 22.13
C THR A 578 -33.15 -31.37 21.94
N ARG A 579 -32.10 -30.65 21.51
CA ARG A 579 -30.70 -30.99 21.80
C ARG A 579 -30.16 -30.01 22.84
N THR A 580 -29.73 -30.60 23.93
CA THR A 580 -29.12 -29.99 25.12
C THR A 580 -27.71 -29.49 24.79
N TYR A 581 -27.43 -28.21 25.07
CA TYR A 581 -26.08 -27.71 25.30
C TYR A 581 -26.03 -27.19 26.74
N ALA A 582 -25.05 -27.67 27.49
CA ALA A 582 -24.79 -27.27 28.86
C ALA A 582 -24.00 -25.94 28.85
N GLU A 583 -24.60 -24.89 29.41
CA GLU A 583 -23.93 -23.67 29.83
C GLU A 583 -23.36 -23.86 31.25
N SER A 584 -22.09 -23.54 31.44
CA SER A 584 -21.52 -23.22 32.75
C SER A 584 -21.53 -21.70 32.93
N THR A 585 -22.44 -21.23 33.77
CA THR A 585 -22.48 -19.86 34.26
C THR A 585 -21.51 -19.71 35.44
N SER A 586 -20.68 -18.67 35.41
CA SER A 586 -20.11 -18.09 36.63
C SER A 586 -20.36 -16.59 36.60
N ALA A 587 -21.26 -16.15 37.47
CA ALA A 587 -21.59 -14.76 37.70
C ALA A 587 -20.65 -14.21 38.79
N ILE A 588 -19.97 -13.10 38.51
CA ILE A 588 -19.37 -12.25 39.55
C ILE A 588 -20.16 -10.95 39.60
N THR A 589 -20.94 -10.85 40.67
CA THR A 589 -21.63 -9.66 41.16
C THR A 589 -20.59 -8.65 41.66
N THR A 590 -20.57 -7.42 41.15
CA THR A 590 -19.91 -6.31 41.85
C THR A 590 -20.90 -5.17 42.03
N ARG A 591 -21.26 -4.93 43.30
CA ARG A 591 -22.07 -3.79 43.74
C ARG A 591 -21.21 -2.54 43.84
N TYR A 592 -21.85 -1.41 43.52
CA TYR A 592 -21.43 -0.05 43.79
C TYR A 592 -20.97 0.18 45.25
N SER A 593 -19.97 1.05 45.41
CA SER A 593 -19.79 1.86 46.62
C SER A 593 -19.24 3.23 46.23
N ILE A 594 -20.15 4.21 46.25
CA ILE A 594 -19.86 5.64 46.24
C ILE A 594 -19.53 6.01 47.69
N ALA A 595 -18.31 6.50 47.95
CA ALA A 595 -17.94 7.11 49.22
C ALA A 595 -17.76 8.61 49.01
N SER A 596 -18.81 9.34 49.37
CA SER A 596 -18.81 10.76 49.70
C SER A 596 -17.93 11.04 50.91
N SER A 597 -17.10 12.07 50.84
CA SER A 597 -16.66 12.80 52.04
C SER A 597 -16.77 14.30 51.77
N GLY A 598 -17.76 14.90 52.42
CA GLY A 598 -17.93 16.34 52.53
C GLY A 598 -18.36 16.66 53.97
N CYS A 599 -17.68 17.62 54.59
CA CYS A 599 -18.05 18.48 55.72
C CYS A 599 -16.77 19.24 56.13
N ALA A 600 -16.73 20.53 56.49
CA ALA A 600 -17.67 21.65 56.44
C ALA A 600 -16.87 22.95 56.75
N CYS A 601 -17.26 24.05 56.10
CA CYS A 601 -17.33 25.47 56.51
C CYS A 601 -16.28 26.15 57.45
N ALA A 602 -15.64 27.19 56.90
CA ALA A 602 -15.83 28.64 57.17
C ALA A 602 -14.74 29.51 57.89
N THR A 603 -14.57 30.72 57.31
CA THR A 603 -13.88 31.98 57.74
C THR A 603 -12.35 32.03 57.55
N GLY A 604 -11.69 33.05 56.98
CA GLY A 604 -12.09 34.35 56.41
C GLY A 604 -10.86 35.14 55.87
N CYS A 605 -11.13 36.08 54.96
CA CYS A 605 -10.38 37.32 54.58
C CYS A 605 -8.84 37.38 54.48
N ARG A 606 -8.30 37.68 53.27
CA ARG A 606 -7.87 39.03 52.83
C ARG A 606 -7.27 39.05 51.40
N ARG A 607 -7.70 40.06 50.63
CA ARG A 607 -7.13 40.66 49.40
C ARG A 607 -5.75 41.32 49.71
N THR A 608 -4.78 41.65 48.83
CA THR A 608 -4.70 42.12 47.41
C THR A 608 -3.17 42.22 47.03
N PRO A 609 -2.70 42.74 45.87
CA PRO A 609 -1.58 42.16 45.07
C PRO A 609 -0.36 43.11 44.87
N ALA A 610 0.66 42.68 44.10
CA ALA A 610 1.57 43.60 43.39
C ALA A 610 2.16 42.88 42.15
N THR A 611 1.83 43.28 40.91
CA THR A 611 2.34 44.37 40.04
C THR A 611 3.66 44.06 39.32
N VAL A 612 3.55 44.20 37.99
CA VAL A 612 4.55 44.16 36.92
C VAL A 612 5.52 45.34 36.99
N ALA A 613 6.77 45.13 36.59
CA ALA A 613 7.59 46.19 36.00
C ALA A 613 8.58 45.59 34.98
N ALA A 614 8.45 46.05 33.73
CA ALA A 614 9.44 45.95 32.67
C ALA A 614 10.38 47.16 32.73
N VAL A 615 11.66 46.99 32.39
CA VAL A 615 12.54 48.09 31.94
C VAL A 615 13.52 47.56 30.88
N ASP A 616 13.51 48.23 29.73
CA ASP A 616 14.44 48.16 28.60
C ASP A 616 15.88 48.55 28.95
N GLY A 617 16.85 48.12 28.14
CA GLY A 617 18.21 48.66 28.18
C GLY A 617 19.16 48.05 27.14
N SER A 618 19.35 48.77 26.05
CA SER A 618 20.10 48.40 24.83
C SER A 618 21.63 48.59 24.91
N ALA A 619 22.33 47.82 24.06
CA ALA A 619 23.59 48.06 23.35
C ALA A 619 24.91 48.33 24.11
N SER A 620 25.95 47.54 23.85
CA SER A 620 26.84 47.73 22.70
C SER A 620 28.13 46.87 22.74
N ALA A 621 28.51 46.47 21.52
CA ALA A 621 29.78 45.98 20.97
C ALA A 621 31.07 45.92 21.81
N GLY A 622 31.85 44.86 21.58
CA GLY A 622 33.32 44.88 21.75
C GLY A 622 34.00 43.53 21.60
N ARG A 623 34.65 43.31 20.43
CA ARG A 623 35.94 42.63 20.14
C ARG A 623 36.63 41.88 21.30
N ALA A 624 37.44 40.83 21.14
CA ALA A 624 37.97 39.99 20.07
C ALA A 624 38.96 39.02 20.77
N SER A 625 39.45 37.99 20.05
CA SER A 625 40.57 37.07 20.41
C SER A 625 40.28 36.09 21.56
N GLY A 626 40.71 34.83 21.57
CA GLY A 626 41.61 34.07 20.71
C GLY A 626 42.19 32.91 21.55
N MET A 627 42.50 31.79 20.88
CA MET A 627 43.33 30.65 21.33
C MET A 627 42.79 29.63 22.36
N GLU A 628 42.41 28.47 21.81
CA GLU A 628 43.06 27.15 21.90
C GLU A 628 43.52 26.51 23.23
N LEU A 629 43.21 25.20 23.29
CA LEU A 629 43.87 24.05 23.94
C LEU A 629 43.68 23.84 25.46
N ALA A 630 42.99 22.76 25.84
CA ALA A 630 43.62 21.45 26.09
C ALA A 630 42.64 20.47 26.76
N ASP A 631 42.74 19.21 26.33
CA ASP A 631 42.12 18.01 26.90
C ASP A 631 42.47 17.80 28.38
N VAL A 632 41.50 17.26 29.14
CA VAL A 632 41.78 16.42 30.31
C VAL A 632 40.78 15.27 30.33
N GLU A 633 41.30 14.06 30.13
CA GLU A 633 40.67 12.78 30.45
C GLU A 633 40.24 12.71 31.92
N THR A 634 39.10 12.09 32.20
CA THR A 634 38.92 11.46 33.52
C THR A 634 38.13 10.17 33.39
N VAL A 635 38.86 9.07 33.65
CA VAL A 635 38.38 7.71 33.89
C VAL A 635 37.65 7.68 35.22
N LEU A 636 36.43 7.13 35.27
CA LEU A 636 35.86 6.55 36.50
C LEU A 636 35.05 5.29 36.19
N HIS A 637 35.45 4.21 36.86
CA HIS A 637 34.80 2.91 36.89
C HIS A 637 33.48 2.95 37.69
N GLY A 638 32.45 2.31 37.12
CA GLY A 638 31.78 1.17 37.74
C GLY A 638 30.73 1.42 38.82
N SER A 639 29.46 1.24 38.44
CA SER A 639 28.45 0.59 39.30
C SER A 639 27.24 0.13 38.49
N LYS A 640 26.96 -1.19 38.53
CA LYS A 640 25.72 -1.83 38.03
C LYS A 640 24.48 -1.25 38.71
N PRO A 641 23.32 -1.33 38.06
CA PRO A 641 22.14 -1.81 38.76
C PRO A 641 21.41 -2.96 38.06
N SER A 642 20.65 -3.63 38.89
CA SER A 642 19.94 -4.89 38.77
C SER A 642 18.71 -4.87 37.87
N LYS A 643 18.35 -6.07 37.43
CA LYS A 643 17.07 -6.49 36.83
C LYS A 643 15.86 -5.92 37.58
N GLY A 644 14.89 -5.40 36.83
CA GLY A 644 13.54 -5.08 37.27
C GLY A 644 12.63 -4.75 36.08
N ASP A 645 11.61 -5.59 35.90
CA ASP A 645 10.29 -5.34 35.30
C ASP A 645 10.16 -4.95 33.81
N THR A 646 10.19 -5.98 32.95
CA THR A 646 9.58 -5.97 31.62
C THR A 646 8.11 -6.43 31.68
N ALA A 647 7.20 -5.53 32.03
CA ALA A 647 5.75 -5.76 31.90
C ALA A 647 4.98 -4.56 31.30
N LEU A 648 5.63 -3.40 31.12
CA LEU A 648 5.00 -2.19 30.56
C LEU A 648 5.34 -1.88 29.10
N GLN A 649 6.15 -2.73 28.43
CA GLN A 649 6.46 -2.61 26.99
C GLN A 649 5.56 -3.45 26.08
N ARG A 650 4.68 -4.30 26.62
CA ARG A 650 3.74 -5.08 25.79
C ARG A 650 2.45 -4.32 25.42
N ALA A 651 2.05 -3.31 26.18
CA ALA A 651 0.82 -2.56 25.91
C ALA A 651 1.00 -1.37 24.94
N ALA A 652 2.24 -1.00 24.60
CA ALA A 652 2.54 0.08 23.66
C ALA A 652 2.85 -0.42 22.23
N GLY A 653 3.02 -1.75 22.05
CA GLY A 653 3.28 -2.37 20.74
C GLY A 653 2.02 -2.56 19.88
N ASP A 654 0.83 -2.57 20.48
CA ASP A 654 -0.42 -2.83 19.76
C ASP A 654 -1.01 -1.57 19.08
N TYR A 655 -0.45 -0.39 19.35
CA TYR A 655 -0.90 0.89 18.74
C TYR A 655 -0.10 1.32 17.50
N TYR A 656 0.96 0.59 17.13
CA TYR A 656 1.81 0.88 15.97
C TYR A 656 1.58 -0.07 14.79
N TYR A 657 0.39 -0.69 14.70
CA TYR A 657 -0.07 -1.44 13.52
C TYR A 657 -0.49 -0.55 12.35
N ILE A 658 -0.25 0.76 12.44
CA ILE A 658 -0.31 1.61 11.26
C ILE A 658 0.97 1.31 10.47
N ALA A 659 0.82 0.75 9.28
CA ALA A 659 1.87 0.74 8.27
C ALA A 659 2.13 2.20 7.83
N LEU A 660 2.66 3.01 8.76
CA LEU A 660 2.77 4.47 8.75
C LEU A 660 1.47 5.24 8.48
#